data_AF-A0A915XUQ5-F1
#
_entry.id   AF-A0A915XUQ5-F1
#
_cell.length_a   1.000
_cell.length_b   1.000
_cell.length_c   1.000
_cell.angle_alpha   90.00
_cell.angle_beta   90.00
_cell.angle_gamma   90.00
#
_symmetry.space_group_name_H-M   'P 1'
#
loop_
_entity.id
_entity.type
_entity.pdbx_description
1 polymer ?
#
loop_
_entity_poly.entity_id
_entity_poly.type
_entity_poly.pdbx_seq_one_letter_code
_entity_poly.pdbx_strand_id
1 'polypeptide(L)'
;MKRTIACFGLLCVAIGWCADNPLAQRVSYDQPAQALETLLRDLSKQTNLKLYPAPELKQEIVLVVVQGMPLQEVMRHLAFVADAEWIAESARQYRLARTPAVAARRKQEDAQKTLEWLRKEMQTERFRQLTQPLTHEETRKVIRQIISQLDKLVEGNTSEEEEYRLTFNLYEAFTPLNPETRLLYRLLQRMDSRRLGSLAFDERRVFSNANVTGRYLLPLLVDVRPLLEQWRQERAIYDAARVELRDQINHGKYNAYRWCLEWLYEDAEKPARERIEEIPARIYLAAMRSRAYEILFELYLADEENSVIASASYWNDWEDEDDKAERMLREDSTLAKPVEWRAETQQWLNALRLFQPRAQVVPLPEILDPAKHEPLRFVPSDVLRSYAHHKGRPIVALLDDSLLWWANRSVRNQQRLVDFLVRQFGWELHSSGEVILVRPELSGLQWGLRADRRAVSRWLHQLIKRGFIEPTDSLDTAAWSSLAGFYRYQLRELAFLSESLDYPALSSVLGRLMHSALESTDGRAALPLTQLSPSEFRALERHIYNSGDVFLAPNEEEHDEALDSQARELISLPHAHFPNGLPRDGALVVMAAQTKGVLARRAGIGVWGGFYETNALKWAQENADKNVDARRQLDYLQNSLLLPVERQMIDFSVRFGAIEVHTGWYLFGYRPLMGLKPLRWDELPPEFLKSPAMTNEDI
;
A
#
# COMPACT_ATOMS: atom_id res chain seq x y z
N MET A 1 -28.88 -14.28 -42.25
CA MET A 1 -28.90 -14.98 -40.94
C MET A 1 -29.30 -14.12 -39.73
N LYS A 2 -29.84 -12.90 -39.88
CA LYS A 2 -30.23 -12.01 -38.77
C LYS A 2 -31.72 -12.05 -38.36
N ARG A 3 -32.55 -12.89 -39.02
CA ARG A 3 -34.00 -13.00 -38.74
C ARG A 3 -34.43 -14.28 -38.02
N THR A 4 -33.55 -15.26 -37.88
CA THR A 4 -33.87 -16.55 -37.24
C THR A 4 -33.60 -16.57 -35.72
N ILE A 5 -32.85 -15.59 -35.20
CA ILE A 5 -32.53 -15.48 -33.75
C ILE A 5 -33.68 -14.82 -32.96
N ALA A 6 -34.52 -14.01 -33.60
CA ALA A 6 -35.64 -13.32 -32.94
C ALA A 6 -36.78 -14.27 -32.52
N CYS A 7 -36.98 -15.40 -33.21
CA CYS A 7 -38.05 -16.35 -32.87
C CYS A 7 -37.68 -17.30 -31.72
N PHE A 8 -36.41 -17.53 -31.43
CA PHE A 8 -35.99 -18.32 -30.27
C PHE A 8 -36.04 -17.54 -28.95
N GLY A 9 -35.90 -16.21 -28.98
CA GLY A 9 -36.03 -15.36 -27.80
C GLY A 9 -37.46 -15.23 -27.25
N LEU A 10 -38.47 -15.38 -28.12
CA LEU A 10 -39.89 -15.30 -27.73
C LEU A 10 -40.47 -16.65 -27.28
N LEU A 11 -39.90 -17.78 -27.70
CA LEU A 11 -40.38 -19.11 -27.29
C LEU A 11 -39.91 -19.49 -25.86
N CYS A 12 -38.78 -18.97 -25.39
CA CYS A 12 -38.31 -19.19 -24.01
C CYS A 12 -39.12 -18.43 -22.94
N VAL A 13 -39.87 -17.39 -23.32
CA VAL A 13 -40.71 -16.61 -22.39
C VAL A 13 -42.02 -17.33 -22.03
N ALA A 14 -42.52 -18.22 -22.90
CA ALA A 14 -43.81 -18.90 -22.69
C ALA A 14 -43.74 -20.17 -21.83
N ILE A 15 -42.57 -20.81 -21.69
CA ILE A 15 -42.43 -22.07 -20.92
C ILE A 15 -42.12 -21.80 -19.43
N GLY A 16 -41.79 -20.56 -19.06
CA GLY A 16 -41.48 -20.17 -17.67
C GLY A 16 -42.70 -19.90 -16.77
N TRP A 17 -43.92 -19.82 -17.30
CA TRP A 17 -45.12 -19.44 -16.54
C TRP A 17 -45.78 -20.57 -15.74
N CYS A 18 -45.22 -21.78 -15.75
CA CYS A 18 -45.74 -22.95 -15.00
C CYS A 18 -44.75 -23.52 -13.97
N ALA A 19 -43.74 -22.76 -13.54
CA ALA A 19 -42.92 -23.17 -12.40
C ALA A 19 -43.62 -22.76 -11.10
N ASP A 20 -44.23 -23.72 -10.39
CA ASP A 20 -44.84 -23.51 -9.06
C ASP A 20 -43.85 -22.94 -8.03
N ASN A 21 -42.54 -23.03 -8.30
CA ASN A 21 -41.47 -22.44 -7.50
C ASN A 21 -40.72 -21.36 -8.30
N PRO A 22 -40.94 -20.05 -8.03
CA PRO A 22 -40.21 -18.94 -8.66
C PRO A 22 -38.68 -19.03 -8.53
N LEU A 23 -38.16 -19.72 -7.50
CA LEU A 23 -36.72 -19.90 -7.31
C LEU A 23 -36.12 -20.91 -8.31
N ALA A 24 -36.93 -21.79 -8.91
CA ALA A 24 -36.49 -22.72 -9.96
C ALA A 24 -36.45 -22.07 -11.35
N GLN A 25 -36.95 -20.83 -11.49
CA GLN A 25 -36.90 -20.10 -12.75
C GLN A 25 -35.44 -19.92 -13.19
N ARG A 26 -35.14 -20.28 -14.44
CA ARG A 26 -33.83 -20.08 -15.03
C ARG A 26 -33.66 -18.64 -15.47
N VAL A 27 -32.52 -18.04 -15.12
CA VAL A 27 -32.15 -16.66 -15.45
C VAL A 27 -30.87 -16.63 -16.26
N SER A 28 -30.76 -15.63 -17.12
CA SER A 28 -29.53 -15.29 -17.84
C SER A 28 -29.19 -13.85 -17.50
N TYR A 29 -27.98 -13.63 -17.00
CA TYR A 29 -27.50 -12.32 -16.62
C TYR A 29 -26.08 -12.17 -17.11
N ASP A 30 -25.85 -11.18 -17.95
CA ASP A 30 -24.54 -10.86 -18.50
C ASP A 30 -24.45 -9.35 -18.64
N GLN A 31 -24.03 -8.70 -17.57
CA GLN A 31 -23.79 -7.26 -17.52
C GLN A 31 -22.41 -7.00 -16.89
N PRO A 32 -21.73 -5.89 -17.25
CA PRO A 32 -20.57 -5.42 -16.50
C PRO A 32 -20.83 -5.29 -15.00
N ALA A 33 -19.74 -5.23 -14.22
CA ALA A 33 -19.85 -5.08 -12.78
C ALA A 33 -20.60 -3.80 -12.40
N GLN A 34 -21.43 -3.91 -11.37
CA GLN A 34 -22.31 -2.84 -10.91
C GLN A 34 -22.71 -3.06 -9.45
N ALA A 35 -23.35 -2.05 -8.85
CA ALA A 35 -23.89 -2.14 -7.51
C ALA A 35 -24.87 -3.31 -7.36
N LEU A 36 -24.74 -4.05 -6.27
CA LEU A 36 -25.57 -5.20 -5.94
C LEU A 36 -27.06 -4.83 -5.89
N GLU A 37 -27.41 -3.63 -5.43
CA GLU A 37 -28.80 -3.13 -5.47
C GLU A 37 -29.34 -3.06 -6.91
N THR A 38 -28.53 -2.62 -7.88
CA THR A 38 -28.93 -2.59 -9.29
C THR A 38 -29.14 -3.98 -9.84
N LEU A 39 -28.21 -4.90 -9.57
CA LEU A 39 -28.31 -6.29 -10.01
C LEU A 39 -29.57 -6.98 -9.46
N LEU A 40 -29.83 -6.85 -8.15
CA LEU A 40 -30.98 -7.49 -7.52
C LEU A 40 -32.31 -6.91 -7.99
N ARG A 41 -32.34 -5.60 -8.29
CA ARG A 41 -33.50 -4.95 -8.93
C ARG A 41 -33.76 -5.50 -10.34
N ASP A 42 -32.72 -5.76 -11.13
CA ASP A 42 -32.88 -6.34 -12.47
C ASP A 42 -33.36 -7.79 -12.40
N LEU A 43 -32.78 -8.61 -11.51
CA LEU A 43 -33.26 -9.97 -11.27
C LEU A 43 -34.70 -10.00 -10.75
N SER A 44 -35.08 -9.03 -9.91
CA SER A 44 -36.46 -8.91 -9.43
C SER A 44 -37.45 -8.69 -10.58
N LYS A 45 -37.10 -7.83 -11.54
CA LYS A 45 -37.92 -7.59 -12.74
C LYS A 45 -38.06 -8.84 -13.61
N GLN A 46 -37.00 -9.65 -13.71
CA GLN A 46 -37.00 -10.88 -14.52
C GLN A 46 -37.82 -12.03 -13.89
N THR A 47 -37.89 -12.07 -12.55
CA THR A 47 -38.39 -13.26 -11.82
C THR A 47 -39.67 -13.03 -11.02
N ASN A 48 -40.17 -11.78 -10.99
CA ASN A 48 -41.33 -11.39 -10.20
C ASN A 48 -41.19 -11.69 -8.68
N LEU A 49 -39.95 -11.76 -8.20
CA LEU A 49 -39.59 -11.81 -6.79
C LEU A 49 -39.00 -10.47 -6.38
N LYS A 50 -39.25 -10.06 -5.14
CA LYS A 50 -38.63 -8.87 -4.57
C LYS A 50 -37.33 -9.25 -3.88
N LEU A 51 -36.23 -9.08 -4.60
CA LEU A 51 -34.87 -9.30 -4.12
C LEU A 51 -34.22 -7.95 -3.80
N TYR A 52 -33.63 -7.81 -2.62
CA TYR A 52 -32.94 -6.57 -2.26
C TYR A 52 -31.84 -6.79 -1.21
N PRO A 53 -30.78 -5.96 -1.21
CA PRO A 53 -29.71 -6.08 -0.23
C PRO A 53 -30.01 -5.25 1.04
N ALA A 54 -29.43 -5.67 2.17
CA ALA A 54 -29.33 -4.86 3.38
C ALA A 54 -28.49 -3.59 3.13
N PRO A 55 -28.65 -2.51 3.92
CA PRO A 55 -27.99 -1.22 3.68
C PRO A 55 -26.47 -1.31 3.46
N GLU A 56 -25.78 -2.11 4.25
CA GLU A 56 -24.33 -2.33 4.21
C GLU A 56 -23.84 -3.04 2.94
N LEU A 57 -24.75 -3.69 2.21
CA LEU A 57 -24.45 -4.43 0.97
C LEU A 57 -24.81 -3.65 -0.29
N LYS A 58 -25.55 -2.54 -0.19
CA LYS A 58 -26.09 -1.83 -1.36
C LYS A 58 -25.03 -1.39 -2.36
N GLN A 59 -23.91 -0.91 -1.84
CA GLN A 59 -22.81 -0.34 -2.62
C GLN A 59 -21.74 -1.37 -3.00
N GLU A 60 -21.91 -2.63 -2.61
CA GLU A 60 -20.99 -3.69 -3.03
C GLU A 60 -21.09 -3.87 -4.55
N ILE A 61 -19.95 -3.99 -5.20
CA ILE A 61 -19.87 -4.12 -6.65
C ILE A 61 -19.70 -5.59 -7.03
N VAL A 62 -20.62 -6.09 -7.85
CA VAL A 62 -20.67 -7.49 -8.25
C VAL A 62 -20.66 -7.63 -9.76
N LEU A 63 -19.99 -8.68 -10.24
CA LEU A 63 -20.06 -9.15 -11.63
C LEU A 63 -20.79 -10.50 -11.65
N VAL A 64 -21.81 -10.62 -12.49
CA VAL A 64 -22.54 -11.87 -12.70
C VAL A 64 -22.64 -12.12 -14.20
N VAL A 65 -22.08 -13.24 -14.64
CA VAL A 65 -22.18 -13.73 -16.01
C VAL A 65 -22.65 -15.18 -15.94
N VAL A 66 -23.95 -15.38 -16.12
CA VAL A 66 -24.64 -16.68 -16.04
C VAL A 66 -25.62 -16.82 -17.21
N GLN A 67 -25.79 -18.06 -17.70
CA GLN A 67 -26.71 -18.35 -18.79
C GLN A 67 -27.61 -19.53 -18.41
N GLY A 68 -28.92 -19.28 -18.31
CA GLY A 68 -29.91 -20.31 -18.00
C GLY A 68 -29.72 -20.98 -16.63
N MET A 69 -29.13 -20.30 -15.66
CA MET A 69 -28.91 -20.81 -14.30
C MET A 69 -30.17 -20.63 -13.46
N PRO A 70 -30.62 -21.63 -12.66
CA PRO A 70 -31.69 -21.45 -11.70
C PRO A 70 -31.46 -20.25 -10.77
N LEU A 71 -32.49 -19.44 -10.52
CA LEU A 71 -32.39 -18.27 -9.66
C LEU A 71 -31.87 -18.64 -8.26
N GLN A 72 -32.34 -19.76 -7.70
CA GLN A 72 -31.87 -20.26 -6.41
C GLN A 72 -30.35 -20.45 -6.37
N GLU A 73 -29.74 -20.92 -7.47
CA GLU A 73 -28.30 -21.09 -7.57
C GLU A 73 -27.60 -19.75 -7.67
N VAL A 74 -28.08 -18.83 -8.51
CA VAL A 74 -27.55 -17.45 -8.58
C VAL A 74 -27.60 -16.77 -7.22
N MET A 75 -28.71 -16.90 -6.49
CA MET A 75 -28.88 -16.41 -5.12
C MET A 75 -27.85 -17.03 -4.18
N ARG A 76 -27.67 -18.36 -4.20
CA ARG A 76 -26.66 -19.06 -3.39
C ARG A 76 -25.24 -18.57 -3.69
N HIS A 77 -24.90 -18.38 -4.96
CA HIS A 77 -23.59 -17.89 -5.38
C HIS A 77 -23.35 -16.44 -4.97
N LEU A 78 -24.35 -15.57 -5.09
CA LEU A 78 -24.30 -14.19 -4.58
C LEU A 78 -24.10 -14.16 -3.06
N ALA A 79 -24.83 -15.00 -2.32
CA ALA A 79 -24.67 -15.13 -0.87
C ALA A 79 -23.25 -15.58 -0.49
N PHE A 80 -22.69 -16.53 -1.24
CA PHE A 80 -21.31 -16.99 -1.02
C PHE A 80 -20.27 -15.88 -1.25
N VAL A 81 -20.30 -15.19 -2.40
CA VAL A 81 -19.28 -14.17 -2.70
C VAL A 81 -19.42 -12.92 -1.84
N ALA A 82 -20.64 -12.61 -1.38
CA ALA A 82 -20.92 -11.46 -0.51
C ALA A 82 -20.72 -11.75 0.98
N ASP A 83 -20.43 -13.01 1.35
CA ASP A 83 -20.43 -13.52 2.72
C ASP A 83 -21.70 -13.12 3.47
N ALA A 84 -22.84 -13.44 2.86
CA ALA A 84 -24.16 -13.05 3.30
C ALA A 84 -25.10 -14.25 3.30
N GLU A 85 -26.31 -14.05 3.81
CA GLU A 85 -27.40 -15.03 3.72
C GLU A 85 -28.70 -14.38 3.27
N TRP A 86 -29.55 -15.20 2.64
CA TRP A 86 -30.88 -14.78 2.21
C TRP A 86 -31.88 -15.00 3.34
N ILE A 87 -32.53 -13.93 3.75
CA ILE A 87 -33.61 -13.92 4.73
C ILE A 87 -34.94 -13.84 3.96
N ALA A 88 -35.74 -14.89 4.04
CA ALA A 88 -37.10 -14.89 3.50
C ALA A 88 -38.00 -14.06 4.43
N GLU A 89 -38.53 -12.95 3.92
CA GLU A 89 -39.46 -12.09 4.68
C GLU A 89 -40.91 -12.38 4.30
N SER A 90 -41.14 -12.93 3.11
CA SER A 90 -42.39 -13.55 2.69
C SER A 90 -42.11 -14.54 1.56
N ALA A 91 -43.14 -15.24 1.06
CA ALA A 91 -43.01 -16.19 -0.05
C ALA A 91 -42.39 -15.59 -1.33
N ARG A 92 -42.48 -14.26 -1.53
CA ARG A 92 -41.97 -13.55 -2.72
C ARG A 92 -41.00 -12.43 -2.40
N GLN A 93 -40.49 -12.35 -1.16
CA GLN A 93 -39.59 -11.28 -0.74
C GLN A 93 -38.39 -11.84 0.02
N TYR A 94 -37.20 -11.56 -0.50
CA TYR A 94 -35.93 -12.04 0.04
C TYR A 94 -34.96 -10.89 0.21
N ARG A 95 -34.37 -10.79 1.40
CA ARG A 95 -33.35 -9.81 1.74
C ARG A 95 -31.99 -10.48 1.89
N LEU A 96 -30.97 -10.02 1.18
CA LEU A 96 -29.59 -10.48 1.36
C LEU A 96 -28.94 -9.65 2.47
N ALA A 97 -28.39 -10.29 3.51
CA ALA A 97 -27.81 -9.58 4.65
C ALA A 97 -26.57 -10.28 5.22
N ARG A 98 -25.64 -9.51 5.78
CA ARG A 98 -24.55 -10.05 6.60
C ARG A 98 -25.00 -10.07 8.06
N THR A 99 -25.57 -11.18 8.51
CA THR A 99 -26.00 -11.29 9.92
C THR A 99 -24.80 -11.42 10.86
N PRO A 100 -24.94 -11.09 12.16
CA PRO A 100 -23.85 -11.24 13.13
C PRO A 100 -23.24 -12.65 13.17
N ALA A 101 -24.06 -13.68 12.96
CA ALA A 101 -23.60 -15.07 12.91
C ALA A 101 -22.71 -15.34 11.68
N VAL A 102 -23.13 -14.88 10.48
CA VAL A 102 -22.33 -14.98 9.26
C VAL A 102 -21.03 -14.18 9.41
N ALA A 103 -21.12 -12.98 10.00
CA ALA A 103 -19.97 -12.12 10.26
C ALA A 103 -18.94 -12.79 11.18
N ALA A 104 -19.39 -13.36 12.30
CA ALA A 104 -18.52 -14.07 13.24
C ALA A 104 -17.89 -15.31 12.63
N ARG A 105 -18.68 -16.13 11.91
CA ARG A 105 -18.19 -17.33 11.21
C ARG A 105 -17.10 -16.97 10.21
N ARG A 106 -17.32 -15.95 9.38
CA ARG A 106 -16.34 -15.55 8.36
C ARG A 106 -15.03 -15.07 8.98
N LYS A 107 -15.09 -14.23 10.03
CA LYS A 107 -13.89 -13.80 10.77
C LYS A 107 -13.11 -14.97 11.36
N GLN A 108 -13.81 -15.99 11.85
CA GLN A 108 -13.17 -17.21 12.34
C GLN A 108 -12.50 -18.01 11.21
N GLU A 109 -13.17 -18.17 10.06
CA GLU A 109 -12.59 -18.82 8.87
C GLU A 109 -11.34 -18.06 8.38
N ASP A 110 -11.39 -16.73 8.35
CA ASP A 110 -10.28 -15.89 7.91
C ASP A 110 -9.08 -15.97 8.87
N ALA A 111 -9.34 -15.99 10.18
CA ALA A 111 -8.31 -16.23 11.17
C ALA A 111 -7.68 -17.62 11.00
N GLN A 112 -8.49 -18.65 10.75
CA GLN A 112 -8.00 -20.01 10.52
C GLN A 112 -7.14 -20.12 9.25
N LYS A 113 -7.55 -19.49 8.14
CA LYS A 113 -6.76 -19.43 6.89
C LYS A 113 -5.42 -18.76 7.11
N THR A 114 -5.41 -17.63 7.82
CA THR A 114 -4.17 -16.95 8.21
C THR A 114 -3.24 -17.88 9.00
N LEU A 115 -3.79 -18.65 9.95
CA LEU A 115 -3.01 -19.60 10.74
C LEU A 115 -2.44 -20.75 9.92
N GLU A 116 -3.21 -21.27 8.98
CA GLU A 116 -2.76 -22.31 8.06
C GLU A 116 -1.65 -21.79 7.14
N TRP A 117 -1.80 -20.59 6.61
CA TRP A 117 -0.77 -19.91 5.83
C TRP A 117 0.52 -19.70 6.63
N LEU A 118 0.44 -19.12 7.84
CA LEU A 118 1.60 -18.94 8.72
C LEU A 118 2.31 -20.26 9.03
N ARG A 119 1.56 -21.33 9.29
CA ARG A 119 2.14 -22.67 9.53
C ARG A 119 2.85 -23.22 8.31
N LYS A 120 2.27 -23.05 7.12
CA LYS A 120 2.89 -23.46 5.86
C LYS A 120 4.18 -22.69 5.62
N GLU A 121 4.18 -21.38 5.88
CA GLU A 121 5.36 -20.53 5.75
C GLU A 121 6.48 -20.97 6.68
N MET A 122 6.15 -21.25 7.95
CA MET A 122 7.13 -21.77 8.94
C MET A 122 7.71 -23.16 8.59
N GLN A 123 7.12 -23.88 7.63
CA GLN A 123 7.58 -25.18 7.17
C GLN A 123 8.45 -25.11 5.90
N THR A 124 8.55 -23.94 5.24
CA THR A 124 9.39 -23.77 4.05
C THR A 124 10.85 -24.03 4.36
N GLU A 125 11.61 -24.46 3.34
CA GLU A 125 13.04 -24.72 3.51
C GLU A 125 13.80 -23.43 3.87
N ARG A 126 13.43 -22.31 3.26
CA ARG A 126 13.96 -20.98 3.60
C ARG A 126 13.75 -20.65 5.07
N PHE A 127 12.52 -20.78 5.59
CA PHE A 127 12.24 -20.52 7.00
C PHE A 127 13.08 -21.44 7.90
N ARG A 128 13.17 -22.73 7.56
CA ARG A 128 13.99 -23.70 8.31
C ARG A 128 15.47 -23.31 8.33
N GLN A 129 16.05 -22.93 7.20
CA GLN A 129 17.45 -22.48 7.12
C GLN A 129 17.74 -21.25 7.97
N LEU A 130 16.79 -20.31 8.05
CA LEU A 130 16.92 -19.09 8.86
C LEU A 130 16.84 -19.38 10.38
N THR A 131 16.19 -20.47 10.78
CA THR A 131 16.13 -20.87 12.20
C THR A 131 17.36 -21.64 12.69
N GLN A 132 18.14 -22.25 11.80
CA GLN A 132 19.35 -23.00 12.15
C GLN A 132 20.46 -22.07 12.66
N PRO A 133 21.49 -22.55 13.38
CA PRO A 133 22.65 -21.73 13.73
C PRO A 133 23.48 -21.34 12.50
N LEU A 134 23.96 -20.09 12.43
CA LEU A 134 24.88 -19.62 11.40
C LEU A 134 26.29 -20.13 11.66
N THR A 135 26.96 -20.67 10.64
CA THR A 135 28.36 -21.09 10.76
C THR A 135 29.31 -20.12 10.05
N HIS A 136 30.54 -20.01 10.56
CA HIS A 136 31.56 -19.13 9.97
C HIS A 136 31.89 -19.48 8.51
N GLU A 137 31.88 -20.78 8.15
CA GLU A 137 32.15 -21.21 6.79
C GLU A 137 31.04 -20.80 5.81
N GLU A 138 29.78 -20.95 6.21
CA GLU A 138 28.62 -20.50 5.43
C GLU A 138 28.64 -18.99 5.24
N THR A 139 28.87 -18.22 6.31
CA THR A 139 28.97 -16.76 6.25
C THR A 139 30.07 -16.33 5.27
N ARG A 140 31.27 -16.91 5.40
CA ARG A 140 32.41 -16.60 4.53
C ARG A 140 32.12 -16.93 3.07
N LYS A 141 31.44 -18.05 2.80
CA LYS A 141 31.04 -18.45 1.46
C LYS A 141 30.07 -17.45 0.83
N VAL A 142 29.03 -17.05 1.55
CA VAL A 142 28.00 -16.12 1.04
C VAL A 142 28.57 -14.72 0.86
N ILE A 143 29.36 -14.19 1.80
CA ILE A 143 30.01 -12.88 1.64
C ILE A 143 30.90 -12.86 0.39
N ARG A 144 31.67 -13.92 0.12
CA ARG A 144 32.44 -14.00 -1.14
C ARG A 144 31.58 -14.01 -2.40
N GLN A 145 30.43 -14.66 -2.36
CA GLN A 145 29.48 -14.64 -3.48
C GLN A 145 28.94 -13.22 -3.71
N ILE A 146 28.60 -12.51 -2.63
CA ILE A 146 28.19 -11.10 -2.66
C ILE A 146 29.29 -10.22 -3.27
N ILE A 147 30.53 -10.37 -2.81
CA ILE A 147 31.69 -9.63 -3.37
C ILE A 147 31.84 -9.91 -4.88
N SER A 148 31.73 -11.18 -5.29
CA SER A 148 31.83 -11.54 -6.72
C SER A 148 30.68 -10.98 -7.57
N GLN A 149 29.46 -10.90 -7.03
CA GLN A 149 28.33 -10.28 -7.73
C GLN A 149 28.50 -8.77 -7.84
N LEU A 150 29.04 -8.11 -6.81
CA LEU A 150 29.38 -6.69 -6.84
C LEU A 150 30.47 -6.39 -7.87
N ASP A 151 31.48 -7.25 -7.99
CA ASP A 151 32.50 -7.09 -9.01
C ASP A 151 31.90 -7.07 -10.42
N LYS A 152 30.91 -7.93 -10.69
CA LYS A 152 30.20 -7.96 -11.99
C LYS A 152 29.38 -6.70 -12.26
N LEU A 153 28.66 -6.19 -11.25
CA LEU A 153 27.89 -4.96 -11.37
C LEU A 153 28.79 -3.79 -11.77
N VAL A 154 29.96 -3.71 -11.16
CA VAL A 154 30.86 -2.56 -11.34
C VAL A 154 31.66 -2.62 -12.63
N GLU A 155 31.79 -3.78 -13.26
CA GLU A 155 32.37 -3.90 -14.60
C GLU A 155 31.54 -3.17 -15.68
N GLY A 156 30.33 -2.70 -15.36
CA GLY A 156 29.61 -1.68 -16.15
C GLY A 156 29.07 -2.17 -17.49
N ASN A 157 29.08 -3.47 -17.74
CA ASN A 157 28.61 -4.10 -18.99
C ASN A 157 27.21 -4.72 -18.86
N THR A 158 26.49 -4.49 -17.76
CA THR A 158 25.17 -5.05 -17.50
C THR A 158 24.07 -4.15 -18.04
N SER A 159 22.99 -4.74 -18.57
CA SER A 159 21.78 -3.97 -18.87
C SER A 159 21.11 -3.48 -17.57
N GLU A 160 20.24 -2.48 -17.66
CA GLU A 160 19.45 -1.99 -16.52
C GLU A 160 18.64 -3.11 -15.82
N GLU A 161 18.09 -4.03 -16.62
CA GLU A 161 17.37 -5.20 -16.12
C GLU A 161 18.30 -6.18 -15.38
N GLU A 162 19.50 -6.40 -15.91
CA GLU A 162 20.49 -7.25 -15.27
C GLU A 162 21.05 -6.63 -13.99
N GLU A 163 21.28 -5.32 -13.98
CA GLU A 163 21.68 -4.55 -12.80
C GLU A 163 20.61 -4.63 -11.70
N TYR A 164 19.34 -4.43 -12.05
CA TYR A 164 18.21 -4.61 -11.12
C TYR A 164 18.18 -6.03 -10.54
N ARG A 165 18.28 -7.05 -11.40
CA ARG A 165 18.29 -8.46 -10.97
C ARG A 165 19.48 -8.79 -10.06
N LEU A 166 20.68 -8.33 -10.41
CA LEU A 166 21.87 -8.54 -9.59
C LEU A 166 21.75 -7.84 -8.24
N THR A 167 21.20 -6.63 -8.21
CA THR A 167 20.93 -5.90 -6.98
C THR A 167 19.91 -6.62 -6.08
N PHE A 168 18.83 -7.14 -6.67
CA PHE A 168 17.85 -7.94 -5.95
C PHE A 168 18.47 -9.24 -5.39
N ASN A 169 19.26 -9.95 -6.19
CA ASN A 169 19.97 -11.16 -5.76
C ASN A 169 20.94 -10.89 -4.60
N LEU A 170 21.59 -9.72 -4.56
CA LEU A 170 22.44 -9.31 -3.45
C LEU A 170 21.64 -9.17 -2.14
N TYR A 171 20.46 -8.54 -2.23
CA TYR A 171 19.55 -8.41 -1.09
C TYR A 171 19.05 -9.77 -0.59
N GLU A 172 18.68 -10.68 -1.50
CA GLU A 172 18.26 -12.05 -1.15
C GLU A 172 19.40 -12.87 -0.53
N ALA A 173 20.62 -12.75 -1.07
CA ALA A 173 21.78 -13.46 -0.54
C ALA A 173 22.18 -12.95 0.86
N PHE A 174 21.95 -11.67 1.15
CA PHE A 174 22.28 -11.08 2.44
C PHE A 174 21.31 -11.46 3.55
N THR A 175 20.01 -11.48 3.25
CA THR A 175 18.95 -11.68 4.26
C THR A 175 19.22 -12.88 5.20
N PRO A 176 19.72 -14.04 4.73
CA PRO A 176 20.05 -15.16 5.59
C PRO A 176 21.26 -15.00 6.52
N LEU A 177 22.14 -14.05 6.25
CA LEU A 177 23.32 -13.77 7.07
C LEU A 177 23.01 -12.85 8.26
N ASN A 178 21.95 -12.05 8.17
CA ASN A 178 21.59 -11.07 9.18
C ASN A 178 21.15 -11.77 10.49
N PRO A 179 21.92 -11.63 11.60
CA PRO A 179 21.58 -12.28 12.88
C PRO A 179 20.23 -11.83 13.45
N GLU A 180 19.86 -10.56 13.31
CA GLU A 180 18.59 -10.02 13.79
C GLU A 180 17.40 -10.65 13.05
N THR A 181 17.52 -10.84 11.73
CA THR A 181 16.52 -11.57 10.93
C THR A 181 16.42 -13.03 11.39
N ARG A 182 17.54 -13.71 11.64
CA ARG A 182 17.52 -15.10 12.15
C ARG A 182 16.86 -15.19 13.53
N LEU A 183 17.14 -14.24 14.42
CA LEU A 183 16.48 -14.13 15.72
C LEU A 183 14.96 -13.93 15.57
N LEU A 184 14.53 -13.03 14.68
CA LEU A 184 13.13 -12.81 14.36
C LEU A 184 12.44 -14.12 13.95
N TYR A 185 13.03 -14.89 13.04
CA TYR A 185 12.46 -16.17 12.60
C TYR A 185 12.33 -17.19 13.74
N ARG A 186 13.31 -17.26 14.65
CA ARG A 186 13.24 -18.13 15.84
C ARG A 186 12.17 -17.67 16.83
N LEU A 187 11.98 -16.37 16.99
CA LEU A 187 10.89 -15.81 17.79
C LEU A 187 9.53 -16.20 17.19
N LEU A 188 9.35 -16.02 15.88
CA LEU A 188 8.13 -16.41 15.18
C LEU A 188 7.86 -17.92 15.28
N GLN A 189 8.91 -18.75 15.23
CA GLN A 189 8.79 -20.20 15.39
C GLN A 189 8.30 -20.62 16.78
N ARG A 190 8.67 -19.88 17.84
CA ARG A 190 8.32 -20.20 19.24
C ARG A 190 7.04 -19.53 19.73
N MET A 191 6.60 -18.45 19.07
CA MET A 191 5.41 -17.71 19.46
C MET A 191 4.11 -18.45 19.12
N ASP A 192 3.06 -18.28 19.92
CA ASP A 192 1.73 -18.76 19.56
C ASP A 192 1.16 -17.98 18.36
N SER A 193 1.17 -18.62 17.19
CA SER A 193 0.70 -18.04 15.94
C SER A 193 -0.78 -17.62 15.97
N ARG A 194 -1.61 -18.14 16.91
CA ARG A 194 -3.00 -17.69 17.11
C ARG A 194 -3.10 -16.19 17.40
N ARG A 195 -2.06 -15.61 17.98
CA ARG A 195 -1.97 -14.19 18.29
C ARG A 195 -1.76 -13.33 17.03
N LEU A 196 -1.24 -13.91 15.96
CA LEU A 196 -1.08 -13.29 14.64
C LEU A 196 -2.27 -13.58 13.73
N GLY A 197 -2.90 -14.75 13.88
CA GLY A 197 -4.06 -15.16 13.07
C GLY A 197 -5.25 -14.20 13.11
N SER A 198 -5.41 -13.47 14.22
CA SER A 198 -6.50 -12.53 14.45
C SER A 198 -6.15 -11.06 14.19
N LEU A 199 -4.98 -10.79 13.59
CA LEU A 199 -4.55 -9.44 13.23
C LEU A 199 -5.43 -8.92 12.07
N ALA A 200 -6.14 -7.82 12.27
CA ALA A 200 -6.94 -7.16 11.22
C ALA A 200 -6.05 -6.36 10.24
N PHE A 201 -6.61 -5.92 9.11
CA PHE A 201 -5.93 -4.94 8.24
C PHE A 201 -5.65 -3.65 9.00
N ASP A 202 -4.46 -3.08 8.76
CA ASP A 202 -4.00 -1.86 9.41
C ASP A 202 -4.05 -1.96 10.95
N GLU A 203 -3.91 -3.18 11.48
CA GLU A 203 -3.68 -3.40 12.90
C GLU A 203 -2.21 -3.70 13.10
N ARG A 204 -1.58 -2.98 14.03
CA ARG A 204 -0.23 -3.26 14.52
C ARG A 204 -0.34 -3.76 15.96
N ARG A 205 0.31 -4.89 16.24
CA ARG A 205 0.45 -5.44 17.58
C ARG A 205 1.92 -5.50 17.93
N VAL A 206 2.29 -5.00 19.11
CA VAL A 206 3.67 -5.08 19.61
C VAL A 206 3.74 -6.02 20.80
N PHE A 207 4.69 -6.95 20.73
CA PHE A 207 4.96 -7.95 21.76
C PHE A 207 6.32 -7.67 22.40
N SER A 208 6.45 -7.81 23.72
CA SER A 208 7.72 -7.62 24.41
C SER A 208 7.97 -8.60 25.56
N ASN A 209 9.25 -8.90 25.82
CA ASN A 209 9.70 -9.62 27.02
C ASN A 209 9.87 -8.69 28.24
N ALA A 210 9.65 -7.38 28.10
CA ALA A 210 9.72 -6.45 29.20
C ALA A 210 8.67 -6.78 30.27
N ASN A 211 9.01 -6.53 31.54
CA ASN A 211 8.07 -6.70 32.66
C ASN A 211 6.89 -5.69 32.62
N VAL A 212 6.99 -4.67 31.77
CA VAL A 212 5.93 -3.68 31.55
C VAL A 212 4.99 -4.20 30.47
N THR A 213 3.72 -4.37 30.83
CA THR A 213 2.63 -4.66 29.89
C THR A 213 1.61 -3.53 29.93
N GLY A 214 0.87 -3.37 28.85
CA GLY A 214 -0.20 -2.38 28.80
C GLY A 214 -1.24 -2.69 27.74
N ARG A 215 -2.19 -1.78 27.58
CA ARG A 215 -3.26 -1.90 26.58
C ARG A 215 -2.73 -2.15 25.15
N TYR A 216 -1.60 -1.53 24.80
CA TYR A 216 -0.99 -1.61 23.47
C TYR A 216 0.27 -2.47 23.44
N LEU A 217 0.95 -2.68 24.56
CA LEU A 217 2.15 -3.53 24.64
C LEU A 217 1.81 -4.90 25.23
N LEU A 218 1.81 -5.92 24.36
CA LEU A 218 1.45 -7.28 24.72
C LEU A 218 2.67 -8.07 25.21
N PRO A 219 2.51 -9.06 26.11
CA PRO A 219 3.63 -9.90 26.54
C PRO A 219 4.07 -10.83 25.40
N LEU A 220 5.36 -11.07 25.20
CA LEU A 220 5.87 -11.95 24.13
C LEU A 220 5.63 -13.43 24.44
N LEU A 221 5.72 -13.83 25.72
CA LEU A 221 5.49 -15.20 26.20
C LEU A 221 6.41 -16.25 25.54
N VAL A 222 7.64 -15.87 25.25
CA VAL A 222 8.70 -16.75 24.74
C VAL A 222 9.89 -16.68 25.69
N ASP A 223 10.56 -17.79 25.96
CA ASP A 223 11.86 -17.78 26.62
C ASP A 223 12.93 -17.27 25.64
N VAL A 224 13.25 -15.98 25.79
CA VAL A 224 14.12 -15.23 24.86
C VAL A 224 15.61 -15.41 25.15
N ARG A 225 15.99 -15.77 26.37
CA ARG A 225 17.40 -15.83 26.77
C ARG A 225 18.25 -16.75 25.88
N PRO A 226 17.87 -18.02 25.62
CA PRO A 226 18.65 -18.88 24.73
C PRO A 226 18.69 -18.35 23.28
N LEU A 227 17.66 -17.61 22.85
CA LEU A 227 17.62 -17.02 21.51
C LEU A 227 18.58 -15.84 21.38
N LEU A 228 18.67 -14.99 22.41
CA LEU A 228 19.59 -13.86 22.47
C LEU A 228 21.05 -14.31 22.61
N GLU A 229 21.31 -15.37 23.38
CA GLU A 229 22.66 -15.96 23.48
C GLU A 229 23.13 -16.50 22.12
N GLN A 230 22.24 -17.16 21.38
CA GLN A 230 22.54 -17.61 20.01
C GLN A 230 22.73 -16.42 19.05
N TRP A 231 21.84 -15.43 19.08
CA TRP A 231 21.98 -14.21 18.27
C TRP A 231 23.35 -13.55 18.48
N ARG A 232 23.81 -13.41 19.72
CA ARG A 232 25.13 -12.83 20.04
C ARG A 232 26.27 -13.63 19.43
N GLN A 233 26.20 -14.97 19.47
CA GLN A 233 27.20 -15.84 18.86
C GLN A 233 27.22 -15.67 17.33
N GLU A 234 26.06 -15.61 16.70
CA GLU A 234 25.93 -15.43 15.25
C GLU A 234 26.41 -14.05 14.82
N ARG A 235 26.14 -13.01 15.61
CA ARG A 235 26.67 -11.66 15.38
C ARG A 235 28.19 -11.64 15.42
N ALA A 236 28.81 -12.29 16.41
CA ALA A 236 30.27 -12.43 16.47
C ALA A 236 30.85 -13.18 15.26
N ILE A 237 30.17 -14.24 14.78
CA ILE A 237 30.56 -14.97 13.57
C ILE A 237 30.45 -14.08 12.33
N TYR A 238 29.33 -13.37 12.19
CA TYR A 238 29.07 -12.44 11.10
C TYR A 238 30.12 -11.32 11.04
N ASP A 239 30.39 -10.68 12.18
CA ASP A 239 31.38 -9.61 12.29
C ASP A 239 32.80 -10.12 11.98
N ALA A 240 33.17 -11.31 12.46
CA ALA A 240 34.47 -11.90 12.16
C ALA A 240 34.66 -12.14 10.65
N ALA A 241 33.67 -12.74 9.98
CA ALA A 241 33.72 -13.00 8.54
C ALA A 241 33.71 -11.71 7.72
N ARG A 242 32.96 -10.70 8.15
CA ARG A 242 32.93 -9.37 7.53
C ARG A 242 34.29 -8.68 7.61
N VAL A 243 34.91 -8.67 8.80
CA VAL A 243 36.26 -8.10 8.99
C VAL A 243 37.30 -8.83 8.15
N GLU A 244 37.25 -10.17 8.09
CA GLU A 244 38.19 -10.98 7.29
C GLU A 244 38.15 -10.61 5.80
N LEU A 245 36.96 -10.32 5.26
CA LEU A 245 36.73 -10.12 3.84
C LEU A 245 36.65 -8.64 3.43
N ARG A 246 36.74 -7.71 4.38
CA ARG A 246 36.65 -6.25 4.14
C ARG A 246 37.64 -5.77 3.09
N ASP A 247 38.89 -6.22 3.19
CA ASP A 247 39.98 -5.79 2.29
C ASP A 247 39.80 -6.28 0.84
N GLN A 248 38.89 -7.23 0.60
CA GLN A 248 38.56 -7.70 -0.75
C GLN A 248 37.51 -6.81 -1.43
N ILE A 249 36.88 -5.89 -0.70
CA ILE A 249 35.87 -5.00 -1.23
C ILE A 249 36.55 -3.71 -1.68
N ASN A 250 36.49 -3.43 -2.99
CA ASN A 250 37.08 -2.22 -3.54
C ASN A 250 36.24 -0.98 -3.16
N HIS A 251 36.81 -0.08 -2.36
CA HIS A 251 36.15 1.14 -1.85
C HIS A 251 35.61 2.09 -2.94
N GLY A 252 36.27 2.15 -4.11
CA GLY A 252 35.76 2.95 -5.23
C GLY A 252 34.46 2.38 -5.82
N LYS A 253 34.28 1.05 -5.72
CA LYS A 253 33.10 0.31 -6.18
C LYS A 253 31.92 0.40 -5.19
N TYR A 254 32.23 0.47 -3.89
CA TYR A 254 31.24 0.64 -2.81
C TYR A 254 30.39 1.89 -3.02
N ASN A 255 30.99 3.03 -3.34
CA ASN A 255 30.26 4.29 -3.49
C ASN A 255 29.20 4.27 -4.61
N ALA A 256 29.39 3.46 -5.66
CA ALA A 256 28.42 3.32 -6.75
C ALA A 256 27.16 2.56 -6.33
N TYR A 257 27.28 1.64 -5.36
CA TYR A 257 26.20 0.79 -4.87
C TYR A 257 25.99 0.95 -3.36
N ARG A 258 26.34 2.13 -2.81
CA ARG A 258 26.33 2.41 -1.38
C ARG A 258 24.97 2.08 -0.75
N TRP A 259 23.89 2.47 -1.41
CA TRP A 259 22.51 2.21 -0.99
C TRP A 259 22.18 0.71 -0.83
N CYS A 260 22.87 -0.18 -1.57
CA CYS A 260 22.76 -1.64 -1.42
C CYS A 260 23.71 -2.23 -0.40
N LEU A 261 24.71 -1.48 0.05
CA LEU A 261 25.88 -1.94 0.81
C LEU A 261 26.11 -1.19 2.11
N GLU A 262 25.25 -0.24 2.47
CA GLU A 262 25.35 0.53 3.71
C GLU A 262 25.54 -0.38 4.93
N TRP A 263 24.85 -1.53 4.97
CA TRP A 263 25.02 -2.57 6.00
C TRP A 263 26.41 -3.25 6.06
N LEU A 264 27.19 -3.29 4.97
CA LEU A 264 28.57 -3.80 4.98
C LEU A 264 29.55 -2.82 5.62
N TYR A 265 29.22 -1.52 5.65
CA TYR A 265 30.17 -0.45 5.91
C TYR A 265 29.80 0.52 7.05
N GLU A 266 28.51 0.80 7.31
CA GLU A 266 28.07 1.77 8.34
C GLU A 266 28.52 1.38 9.75
N ASP A 267 28.64 0.08 10.02
CA ASP A 267 29.17 -0.44 11.29
C ASP A 267 30.71 -0.60 11.30
N ALA A 268 31.39 -0.42 10.17
CA ALA A 268 32.83 -0.64 10.03
C ALA A 268 33.67 0.63 10.25
N GLU A 269 33.03 1.80 10.26
CA GLU A 269 33.62 3.10 10.62
C GLU A 269 33.30 3.53 12.07
N LYS A 270 32.29 2.91 12.70
CA LYS A 270 32.02 3.06 14.13
C LYS A 270 33.17 2.44 14.95
N PRO A 271 33.73 3.14 15.95
CA PRO A 271 34.86 2.65 16.73
C PRO A 271 34.53 1.32 17.41
N ALA A 272 35.53 0.44 17.56
CA ALA A 272 35.42 -0.91 18.14
C ALA A 272 34.77 -1.01 19.55
N ARG A 273 34.46 0.11 20.20
CA ARG A 273 33.70 0.20 21.47
C ARG A 273 32.18 0.09 21.30
N GLU A 274 31.66 0.20 20.08
CA GLU A 274 30.24 -0.07 19.76
C GLU A 274 29.99 -1.52 19.32
N ARG A 275 30.97 -2.42 19.52
CA ARG A 275 30.69 -3.86 19.44
C ARG A 275 29.65 -4.19 20.50
N ILE A 276 28.49 -4.64 20.04
CA ILE A 276 27.39 -5.05 20.91
C ILE A 276 27.82 -6.33 21.64
N GLU A 277 28.53 -6.18 22.75
CA GLU A 277 28.90 -7.29 23.64
C GLU A 277 27.77 -7.60 24.64
N GLU A 278 26.90 -6.61 24.87
CA GLU A 278 25.76 -6.67 25.78
C GLU A 278 24.63 -7.51 25.19
N ILE A 279 24.05 -8.38 26.02
CA ILE A 279 22.82 -9.10 25.68
C ILE A 279 21.67 -8.09 25.82
N PRO A 280 20.82 -7.89 24.80
CA PRO A 280 19.67 -7.01 24.89
C PRO A 280 18.79 -7.34 26.09
N ALA A 281 18.44 -6.32 26.87
CA ALA A 281 17.52 -6.49 28.01
C ALA A 281 16.08 -6.65 27.53
N ARG A 282 15.72 -5.97 26.43
CA ARG A 282 14.37 -5.89 25.89
C ARG A 282 14.33 -6.28 24.41
N ILE A 283 13.23 -6.91 24.05
CA ILE A 283 12.83 -7.26 22.70
C ILE A 283 11.46 -6.64 22.47
N TYR A 284 11.30 -5.98 21.33
CA TYR A 284 10.00 -5.56 20.82
C TYR A 284 9.79 -6.18 19.45
N LEU A 285 8.74 -6.98 19.31
CA LEU A 285 8.31 -7.58 18.06
C LEU A 285 7.00 -6.92 17.64
N ALA A 286 7.04 -6.03 16.65
CA ALA A 286 5.86 -5.50 16.00
C ALA A 286 5.41 -6.44 14.88
N ALA A 287 4.10 -6.64 14.76
CA ALA A 287 3.47 -7.32 13.65
C ALA A 287 2.34 -6.45 13.11
N MET A 288 2.40 -6.10 11.83
CA MET A 288 1.41 -5.27 11.15
C MET A 288 0.92 -5.96 9.89
N ARG A 289 -0.40 -6.03 9.70
CA ARG A 289 -0.97 -6.57 8.47
C ARG A 289 -1.21 -5.45 7.46
N SER A 290 -0.42 -5.42 6.40
CA SER A 290 -0.65 -4.56 5.25
C SER A 290 -1.62 -5.21 4.26
N ARG A 291 -1.57 -6.54 4.06
CA ARG A 291 -2.43 -7.27 3.12
C ARG A 291 -2.87 -8.65 3.63
N ALA A 292 -3.73 -9.34 2.87
CA ALA A 292 -4.41 -10.57 3.33
C ALA A 292 -3.42 -11.63 3.84
N TYR A 293 -2.30 -11.82 3.15
CA TYR A 293 -1.18 -12.62 3.64
C TYR A 293 0.11 -11.82 3.60
N GLU A 294 0.05 -10.55 3.96
CA GLU A 294 1.24 -9.73 4.09
C GLU A 294 1.26 -9.19 5.51
N ILE A 295 2.15 -9.77 6.32
CA ILE A 295 2.40 -9.33 7.69
C ILE A 295 3.84 -8.85 7.73
N LEU A 296 4.00 -7.54 7.90
CA LEU A 296 5.28 -6.92 8.21
C LEU A 296 5.62 -7.21 9.67
N PHE A 297 6.82 -7.73 9.89
CA PHE A 297 7.39 -7.90 11.22
C PHE A 297 8.57 -6.97 11.41
N GLU A 298 8.60 -6.27 12.54
CA GLU A 298 9.73 -5.45 12.94
C GLU A 298 10.23 -5.93 14.30
N LEU A 299 11.54 -6.13 14.40
CA LEU A 299 12.24 -6.52 15.61
C LEU A 299 13.11 -5.35 16.06
N TYR A 300 12.96 -4.96 17.32
CA TYR A 300 13.88 -4.05 18.01
C TYR A 300 14.49 -4.77 19.21
N LEU A 301 15.80 -4.72 19.31
CA LEU A 301 16.58 -5.15 20.46
C LEU A 301 17.03 -3.88 21.19
N ALA A 302 16.82 -3.83 22.49
CA ALA A 302 17.10 -2.65 23.29
C ALA A 302 17.69 -2.97 24.66
N ASP A 303 18.35 -1.99 25.24
CA ASP A 303 18.83 -2.03 26.62
C ASP A 303 17.70 -1.72 27.63
N GLU A 304 18.06 -1.54 28.90
CA GLU A 304 17.12 -1.21 29.97
C GLU A 304 16.52 0.20 29.86
N GLU A 305 17.15 1.08 29.09
CA GLU A 305 16.76 2.48 28.90
C GLU A 305 15.90 2.67 27.63
N ASN A 306 15.57 1.59 26.91
CA ASN A 306 14.89 1.61 25.61
C ASN A 306 15.71 2.25 24.47
N SER A 307 17.03 2.26 24.59
CA SER A 307 17.89 2.60 23.47
C SER A 307 18.08 1.40 22.56
N VAL A 308 17.96 1.63 21.25
CA VAL A 308 18.10 0.61 20.22
C VAL A 308 19.54 0.12 20.17
N ILE A 309 19.68 -1.20 20.28
CA ILE A 309 20.93 -1.93 20.10
C ILE A 309 21.03 -2.44 18.67
N ALA A 310 19.93 -3.02 18.15
CA ALA A 310 19.83 -3.52 16.80
C ALA A 310 18.36 -3.66 16.39
N SER A 311 18.11 -3.68 15.09
CA SER A 311 16.77 -3.89 14.53
C SER A 311 16.79 -4.74 13.28
N ALA A 312 15.67 -5.37 12.98
CA ALA A 312 15.41 -6.02 11.70
C ALA A 312 13.96 -5.81 11.28
N SER A 313 13.74 -5.68 9.98
CA SER A 313 12.42 -5.73 9.37
C SER A 313 12.33 -6.94 8.45
N TYR A 314 11.22 -7.66 8.51
CA TYR A 314 10.93 -8.75 7.59
C TYR A 314 9.56 -8.56 6.96
N TRP A 315 9.57 -8.62 5.65
CA TRP A 315 8.40 -8.70 4.81
C TRP A 315 8.31 -10.14 4.34
N ASN A 316 7.15 -10.79 4.54
CA ASN A 316 6.99 -12.12 4.01
C ASN A 316 7.11 -12.07 2.48
N ASP A 317 8.05 -12.87 2.00
CA ASP A 317 8.72 -12.68 0.72
C ASP A 317 7.73 -12.70 -0.44
N TRP A 318 7.88 -11.75 -1.34
CA TRP A 318 7.16 -11.75 -2.60
C TRP A 318 7.80 -12.83 -3.44
N GLU A 319 7.15 -13.98 -3.55
CA GLU A 319 7.44 -14.89 -4.65
C GLU A 319 7.51 -14.07 -5.94
N ASP A 320 8.62 -14.21 -6.67
CA ASP A 320 8.86 -13.49 -7.92
C ASP A 320 7.60 -13.60 -8.80
N GLU A 321 7.09 -12.46 -9.26
CA GLU A 321 5.87 -12.43 -10.05
C GLU A 321 6.00 -13.28 -11.32
N ASP A 322 7.17 -13.35 -11.92
CA ASP A 322 7.41 -14.17 -13.10
C ASP A 322 7.39 -15.66 -12.73
N ASP A 323 8.03 -16.07 -11.64
CA ASP A 323 7.96 -17.47 -11.15
C ASP A 323 6.52 -17.90 -10.83
N LYS A 324 5.78 -17.02 -10.17
CA LYS A 324 4.37 -17.24 -9.87
C LYS A 324 3.53 -17.30 -11.14
N ALA A 325 3.76 -16.39 -12.09
CA ALA A 325 3.07 -16.37 -13.37
C ALA A 325 3.35 -17.66 -14.14
N GLU A 326 4.60 -18.10 -14.21
CA GLU A 326 4.98 -19.35 -14.84
C GLU A 326 4.31 -20.55 -14.20
N ARG A 327 4.29 -20.64 -12.86
CA ARG A 327 3.59 -21.72 -12.16
C ARG A 327 2.09 -21.70 -12.50
N MET A 328 1.45 -20.54 -12.45
CA MET A 328 0.03 -20.40 -12.81
C MET A 328 -0.23 -20.81 -14.27
N LEU A 329 0.67 -20.47 -15.20
CA LEU A 329 0.57 -20.88 -16.60
C LEU A 329 0.74 -22.40 -16.79
N ARG A 330 1.61 -23.03 -15.99
CA ARG A 330 1.78 -24.50 -15.96
C ARG A 330 0.52 -25.19 -15.45
N GLU A 331 -0.12 -24.63 -14.41
CA GLU A 331 -1.36 -25.15 -13.82
C GLU A 331 -2.59 -24.87 -14.70
N ASP A 332 -2.59 -23.74 -15.42
CA ASP A 332 -3.70 -23.26 -16.21
C ASP A 332 -3.24 -22.50 -17.46
N SER A 333 -3.09 -23.24 -18.56
CA SER A 333 -2.68 -22.68 -19.84
C SER A 333 -3.67 -21.66 -20.42
N THR A 334 -4.92 -21.60 -19.93
CA THR A 334 -5.88 -20.58 -20.37
C THR A 334 -5.48 -19.18 -19.94
N LEU A 335 -4.63 -19.05 -18.92
CA LEU A 335 -4.11 -17.77 -18.44
C LEU A 335 -3.14 -17.09 -19.41
N ALA A 336 -2.61 -17.85 -20.39
CA ALA A 336 -1.79 -17.30 -21.47
C ALA A 336 -2.60 -16.48 -22.48
N LYS A 337 -3.92 -16.69 -22.52
CA LYS A 337 -4.81 -16.03 -23.48
C LYS A 337 -4.95 -14.54 -23.16
N PRO A 338 -5.20 -13.70 -24.19
CA PRO A 338 -5.42 -12.28 -23.98
C PRO A 338 -6.78 -12.00 -23.33
N VAL A 339 -6.87 -10.85 -22.69
CA VAL A 339 -8.12 -10.25 -22.24
C VAL A 339 -8.90 -9.71 -23.43
N GLU A 340 -10.20 -9.97 -23.43
CA GLU A 340 -11.15 -9.54 -24.46
C GLU A 340 -11.81 -8.22 -24.02
N TRP A 341 -11.25 -7.11 -24.49
CA TRP A 341 -11.74 -5.78 -24.13
C TRP A 341 -13.04 -5.44 -24.85
N ARG A 342 -14.06 -5.00 -24.10
CA ARG A 342 -15.24 -4.37 -24.69
C ARG A 342 -14.90 -2.99 -25.24
N ALA A 343 -15.66 -2.55 -26.24
CA ALA A 343 -15.47 -1.22 -26.85
C ALA A 343 -15.55 -0.09 -25.80
N GLU A 344 -16.45 -0.21 -24.83
CA GLU A 344 -16.60 0.74 -23.72
C GLU A 344 -15.33 0.79 -22.84
N THR A 345 -14.75 -0.37 -22.50
CA THR A 345 -13.49 -0.46 -21.74
C THR A 345 -12.32 0.14 -22.53
N GLN A 346 -12.27 -0.07 -23.84
CA GLN A 346 -11.24 0.53 -24.69
C GLN A 346 -11.39 2.06 -24.74
N GLN A 347 -12.62 2.57 -24.80
CA GLN A 347 -12.90 4.01 -24.69
C GLN A 347 -12.46 4.57 -23.33
N TRP A 348 -12.74 3.85 -22.24
CA TRP A 348 -12.30 4.22 -20.90
C TRP A 348 -10.77 4.24 -20.77
N LEU A 349 -10.07 3.21 -21.23
CA LEU A 349 -8.60 3.15 -21.25
C LEU A 349 -7.99 4.28 -22.09
N ASN A 350 -8.59 4.59 -23.24
CA ASN A 350 -8.16 5.71 -24.07
C ASN A 350 -8.39 7.07 -23.37
N ALA A 351 -9.50 7.21 -22.65
CA ALA A 351 -9.79 8.38 -21.84
C ALA A 351 -8.82 8.50 -20.65
N LEU A 352 -8.41 7.41 -20.01
CA LEU A 352 -7.39 7.43 -18.95
C LEU A 352 -6.06 8.02 -19.38
N ARG A 353 -5.69 7.86 -20.66
CA ARG A 353 -4.47 8.47 -21.21
C ARG A 353 -4.51 10.01 -21.20
N LEU A 354 -5.64 10.64 -20.86
CA LEU A 354 -5.71 12.08 -20.62
C LEU A 354 -5.11 12.49 -19.28
N PHE A 355 -4.90 11.57 -18.34
CA PHE A 355 -4.13 11.86 -17.13
C PHE A 355 -2.61 11.97 -17.40
N GLN A 356 -2.15 11.49 -18.58
CA GLN A 356 -0.77 11.67 -19.02
C GLN A 356 -0.54 13.10 -19.56
N PRO A 357 0.73 13.58 -19.57
CA PRO A 357 1.05 14.90 -20.09
C PRO A 357 0.58 15.12 -21.54
N ARG A 358 -0.06 16.26 -21.82
CA ARG A 358 -0.46 16.67 -23.18
C ARG A 358 -0.32 18.18 -23.38
N ALA A 359 -0.11 18.58 -24.62
CA ALA A 359 -0.05 19.99 -25.00
C ALA A 359 -1.43 20.69 -24.90
N GLN A 360 -2.50 19.99 -25.27
CA GLN A 360 -3.86 20.52 -25.25
C GLN A 360 -4.64 20.00 -24.04
N VAL A 361 -5.34 20.91 -23.37
CA VAL A 361 -6.30 20.59 -22.30
C VAL A 361 -7.68 20.33 -22.90
N VAL A 362 -8.31 19.25 -22.46
CA VAL A 362 -9.68 18.88 -22.79
C VAL A 362 -10.50 18.66 -21.51
N PRO A 363 -11.84 18.82 -21.55
CA PRO A 363 -12.69 18.48 -20.41
C PRO A 363 -12.53 17.03 -19.98
N LEU A 364 -12.77 16.75 -18.68
CA LEU A 364 -12.82 15.38 -18.17
C LEU A 364 -13.88 14.58 -18.94
N PRO A 365 -13.53 13.47 -19.60
CA PRO A 365 -14.54 12.63 -20.24
C PRO A 365 -15.47 12.06 -19.19
N GLU A 366 -16.77 12.08 -19.49
CA GLU A 366 -17.82 11.60 -18.58
C GLU A 366 -17.59 10.16 -18.12
N ILE A 367 -17.04 9.30 -18.99
CA ILE A 367 -16.74 7.90 -18.70
C ILE A 367 -15.71 7.71 -17.55
N LEU A 368 -14.94 8.75 -17.22
CA LEU A 368 -13.98 8.75 -16.11
C LEU A 368 -14.56 9.26 -14.79
N ASP A 369 -15.79 9.79 -14.79
CA ASP A 369 -16.46 10.31 -13.59
C ASP A 369 -17.02 9.15 -12.75
N PRO A 370 -16.46 8.88 -11.55
CA PRO A 370 -16.85 7.72 -10.76
C PRO A 370 -18.29 7.83 -10.22
N ALA A 371 -18.87 9.03 -10.13
CA ALA A 371 -20.27 9.19 -9.71
C ALA A 371 -21.27 8.79 -10.81
N LYS A 372 -20.83 8.79 -12.07
CA LYS A 372 -21.67 8.48 -13.23
C LYS A 372 -21.42 7.07 -13.76
N HIS A 373 -20.16 6.63 -13.74
CA HIS A 373 -19.76 5.31 -14.20
C HIS A 373 -18.96 4.60 -13.11
N GLU A 374 -19.43 3.42 -12.69
CA GLU A 374 -18.70 2.57 -11.74
C GLU A 374 -17.37 2.12 -12.34
N PRO A 375 -16.20 2.54 -11.82
CA PRO A 375 -14.92 2.24 -12.46
C PRO A 375 -14.57 0.74 -12.56
N LEU A 376 -15.05 -0.10 -11.63
CA LEU A 376 -14.84 -1.55 -11.67
C LEU A 376 -15.57 -2.26 -12.82
N ARG A 377 -16.49 -1.56 -13.49
CA ARG A 377 -17.23 -2.05 -14.67
C ARG A 377 -16.36 -2.24 -15.91
N PHE A 378 -15.16 -1.64 -15.94
CA PHE A 378 -14.29 -1.60 -17.11
C PHE A 378 -13.25 -2.73 -17.05
N VAL A 379 -11.99 -2.42 -16.74
CA VAL A 379 -10.87 -3.38 -16.75
C VAL A 379 -11.14 -4.61 -15.90
N PRO A 380 -11.54 -4.50 -14.61
CA PRO A 380 -11.71 -5.68 -13.78
C PRO A 380 -12.83 -6.61 -14.27
N SER A 381 -13.94 -6.03 -14.74
CA SER A 381 -15.03 -6.80 -15.33
C SER A 381 -14.59 -7.58 -16.57
N ASP A 382 -13.82 -6.95 -17.47
CA ASP A 382 -13.38 -7.59 -18.72
C ASP A 382 -12.36 -8.68 -18.46
N VAL A 383 -11.41 -8.46 -17.55
CA VAL A 383 -10.44 -9.49 -17.15
C VAL A 383 -11.14 -10.74 -16.61
N LEU A 384 -12.05 -10.57 -15.64
CA LEU A 384 -12.76 -11.70 -15.02
C LEU A 384 -13.73 -12.37 -15.99
N ARG A 385 -14.38 -11.60 -16.85
CA ARG A 385 -15.27 -12.13 -17.91
C ARG A 385 -14.48 -12.95 -18.93
N SER A 386 -13.33 -12.46 -19.39
CA SER A 386 -12.46 -13.21 -20.31
C SER A 386 -11.92 -14.49 -19.67
N TYR A 387 -11.55 -14.44 -18.40
CA TYR A 387 -11.17 -15.64 -17.66
C TYR A 387 -12.31 -16.68 -17.65
N ALA A 388 -13.51 -16.26 -17.29
CA ALA A 388 -14.70 -17.12 -17.28
C ALA A 388 -15.04 -17.68 -18.67
N HIS A 389 -14.97 -16.84 -19.70
CA HIS A 389 -15.21 -17.22 -21.09
C HIS A 389 -14.20 -18.27 -21.56
N HIS A 390 -12.90 -18.05 -21.33
CA HIS A 390 -11.84 -18.98 -21.72
C HIS A 390 -11.91 -20.32 -21.00
N LYS A 391 -12.52 -20.34 -19.81
CA LYS A 391 -12.86 -21.55 -19.05
C LYS A 391 -14.17 -22.20 -19.46
N GLY A 392 -14.98 -21.53 -20.29
CA GLY A 392 -16.32 -21.99 -20.65
C GLY A 392 -17.26 -22.11 -19.45
N ARG A 393 -17.08 -21.27 -18.43
CA ARG A 393 -17.84 -21.33 -17.17
C ARG A 393 -18.52 -19.99 -16.86
N PRO A 394 -19.72 -20.03 -16.27
CA PRO A 394 -20.30 -18.88 -15.59
C PRO A 394 -19.39 -18.32 -14.49
N ILE A 395 -19.59 -17.05 -14.16
CA ILE A 395 -18.89 -16.39 -13.05
C ILE A 395 -19.84 -15.55 -12.20
N VAL A 396 -19.63 -15.60 -10.89
CA VAL A 396 -20.21 -14.68 -9.91
C VAL A 396 -19.07 -14.14 -9.07
N ALA A 397 -18.91 -12.83 -9.02
CA ALA A 397 -17.77 -12.20 -8.37
C ALA A 397 -18.18 -10.99 -7.53
N LEU A 398 -17.56 -10.83 -6.36
CA LEU A 398 -17.52 -9.59 -5.57
C LEU A 398 -16.18 -8.90 -5.84
N LEU A 399 -16.22 -7.64 -6.30
CA LEU A 399 -15.05 -6.89 -6.76
C LEU A 399 -14.77 -5.76 -5.79
N ASP A 400 -13.67 -5.75 -5.05
CA ASP A 400 -13.27 -4.63 -4.18
C ASP A 400 -12.56 -3.49 -4.97
N ASP A 401 -12.37 -2.33 -4.33
CA ASP A 401 -11.83 -1.12 -4.99
C ASP A 401 -10.33 -1.23 -5.33
N SER A 402 -9.59 -2.18 -4.74
CA SER A 402 -8.17 -2.41 -5.04
C SER A 402 -7.95 -2.91 -6.47
N LEU A 403 -8.97 -3.49 -7.10
CA LEU A 403 -8.90 -3.92 -8.49
C LEU A 403 -8.66 -2.82 -9.50
N LEU A 404 -8.94 -1.58 -9.15
CA LEU A 404 -8.71 -0.45 -10.05
C LEU A 404 -7.24 -0.35 -10.46
N TRP A 405 -6.34 -0.83 -9.60
CA TRP A 405 -4.91 -0.94 -9.89
C TRP A 405 -4.60 -1.84 -11.10
N TRP A 406 -5.51 -2.73 -11.52
CA TRP A 406 -5.35 -3.48 -12.78
C TRP A 406 -5.32 -2.58 -14.02
N ALA A 407 -5.94 -1.41 -13.99
CA ALA A 407 -5.89 -0.49 -15.13
C ALA A 407 -4.45 -0.02 -15.44
N ASN A 408 -3.56 0.04 -14.43
CA ASN A 408 -2.14 0.37 -14.65
C ASN A 408 -1.43 -0.64 -15.53
N ARG A 409 -1.83 -1.92 -15.45
CA ARG A 409 -1.27 -3.02 -16.24
C ARG A 409 -1.72 -2.91 -17.70
N SER A 410 -3.01 -2.64 -17.91
CA SER A 410 -3.58 -2.42 -19.24
C SER A 410 -2.93 -1.24 -19.97
N VAL A 411 -2.57 -0.16 -19.26
CA VAL A 411 -1.89 1.01 -19.87
C VAL A 411 -0.43 0.70 -20.24
N ARG A 412 0.21 -0.28 -19.58
CA ARG A 412 1.58 -0.76 -19.87
C ARG A 412 1.64 -1.86 -20.95
N ASN A 413 0.58 -2.02 -21.76
CA ASN A 413 0.44 -3.04 -22.81
C ASN A 413 0.46 -4.50 -22.32
N GLN A 414 0.22 -4.76 -21.04
CA GLN A 414 -0.04 -6.13 -20.59
C GLN A 414 -1.43 -6.56 -21.05
N GLN A 415 -1.51 -7.73 -21.69
CA GLN A 415 -2.74 -8.22 -22.31
C GLN A 415 -3.12 -9.63 -21.86
N ARG A 416 -2.21 -10.42 -21.27
CA ARG A 416 -2.52 -11.80 -20.90
C ARG A 416 -3.25 -11.83 -19.57
N LEU A 417 -4.14 -12.80 -19.38
CA LEU A 417 -4.86 -12.98 -18.11
C LEU A 417 -3.93 -13.19 -16.91
N VAL A 418 -2.84 -13.94 -17.09
CA VAL A 418 -1.85 -14.15 -16.03
C VAL A 418 -1.29 -12.82 -15.51
N ASP A 419 -1.09 -11.84 -16.40
CA ASP A 419 -0.55 -10.54 -16.03
C ASP A 419 -1.49 -9.78 -15.10
N PHE A 420 -2.78 -10.13 -14.98
CA PHE A 420 -3.70 -9.53 -14.02
C PHE A 420 -3.88 -10.38 -12.76
N LEU A 421 -3.86 -11.71 -12.94
CA LEU A 421 -4.17 -12.67 -11.88
C LEU A 421 -2.95 -13.05 -11.03
N VAL A 422 -1.72 -12.78 -11.49
CA VAL A 422 -0.50 -13.15 -10.76
C VAL A 422 -0.33 -12.39 -9.44
N ARG A 423 -0.60 -11.08 -9.45
CA ARG A 423 -0.84 -10.30 -8.23
C ARG A 423 -2.28 -10.52 -7.82
N GLN A 424 -2.57 -11.71 -7.29
CA GLN A 424 -3.76 -11.88 -6.46
C GLN A 424 -3.63 -10.88 -5.31
N PHE A 425 -4.35 -9.76 -5.39
CA PHE A 425 -4.41 -8.75 -4.35
C PHE A 425 -5.25 -9.25 -3.17
N GLY A 426 -4.94 -10.44 -2.65
CA GLY A 426 -5.70 -11.11 -1.60
C GLY A 426 -7.09 -11.48 -2.09
N TRP A 427 -7.18 -12.42 -3.05
CA TRP A 427 -8.41 -12.78 -3.77
C TRP A 427 -8.59 -14.29 -3.84
N GLU A 428 -9.80 -14.79 -3.58
CA GLU A 428 -10.12 -16.22 -3.63
C GLU A 428 -10.90 -16.57 -4.90
N LEU A 429 -10.34 -17.47 -5.72
CA LEU A 429 -11.03 -18.08 -6.86
C LEU A 429 -11.50 -19.49 -6.49
N HIS A 430 -12.80 -19.61 -6.21
CA HIS A 430 -13.44 -20.89 -5.94
C HIS A 430 -14.10 -21.43 -7.21
N SER A 431 -13.49 -22.44 -7.81
CA SER A 431 -14.05 -23.11 -8.97
C SER A 431 -14.87 -24.34 -8.54
N SER A 432 -16.14 -24.14 -8.18
CA SER A 432 -17.04 -25.25 -7.88
C SER A 432 -17.59 -25.87 -9.17
N GLY A 433 -16.75 -26.58 -9.96
CA GLY A 433 -17.10 -27.40 -11.14
C GLY A 433 -17.86 -26.73 -12.30
N GLU A 434 -19.00 -26.12 -12.00
CA GLU A 434 -20.01 -25.51 -12.87
C GLU A 434 -20.00 -23.98 -12.87
N VAL A 435 -19.35 -23.32 -11.89
CA VAL A 435 -19.26 -21.85 -11.81
C VAL A 435 -17.94 -21.43 -11.17
N ILE A 436 -17.44 -20.27 -11.59
CA ILE A 436 -16.31 -19.58 -10.97
C ILE A 436 -16.87 -18.58 -9.97
N LEU A 437 -16.49 -18.70 -8.70
CA LEU A 437 -16.85 -17.76 -7.65
C LEU A 437 -15.60 -16.98 -7.25
N VAL A 438 -15.70 -15.65 -7.28
CA VAL A 438 -14.58 -14.76 -6.92
C VAL A 438 -15.01 -13.83 -5.80
N ARG A 439 -14.18 -13.71 -4.78
CA ARG A 439 -14.36 -12.72 -3.70
C ARG A 439 -13.00 -12.33 -3.13
N PRO A 440 -12.92 -11.22 -2.38
CA PRO A 440 -11.70 -10.92 -1.65
C PRO A 440 -11.35 -12.04 -0.66
N GLU A 441 -10.07 -12.34 -0.57
CA GLU A 441 -9.47 -13.17 0.45
C GLU A 441 -9.48 -12.44 1.78
N LEU A 442 -9.71 -13.21 2.84
CA LEU A 442 -9.97 -12.66 4.17
C LEU A 442 -11.05 -11.54 4.14
N SER A 443 -12.07 -11.74 3.31
CA SER A 443 -13.15 -10.76 3.07
C SER A 443 -13.79 -10.21 4.34
N GLY A 444 -13.82 -10.97 5.46
CA GLY A 444 -14.32 -10.49 6.75
C GLY A 444 -13.54 -9.31 7.34
N LEU A 445 -12.33 -9.06 6.85
CA LEU A 445 -11.48 -7.93 7.23
C LEU A 445 -11.66 -6.71 6.30
N GLN A 446 -12.21 -6.87 5.08
CA GLN A 446 -12.33 -5.78 4.08
C GLN A 446 -13.72 -5.12 4.02
N TRP A 447 -14.66 -5.58 4.84
CA TRP A 447 -16.03 -5.05 4.80
C TRP A 447 -16.09 -3.58 5.15
N GLY A 448 -16.87 -2.81 4.37
CA GLY A 448 -17.11 -1.39 4.61
C GLY A 448 -16.05 -0.46 4.03
N LEU A 449 -14.97 -0.97 3.43
CA LEU A 449 -13.86 -0.17 2.87
C LEU A 449 -14.18 0.43 1.48
N ARG A 450 -15.46 0.64 1.14
CA ARG A 450 -15.85 1.17 -0.18
C ARG A 450 -15.68 2.68 -0.22
N ALA A 451 -14.98 3.18 -1.24
CA ALA A 451 -14.87 4.61 -1.49
C ALA A 451 -16.22 5.22 -1.88
N ASP A 452 -16.51 6.43 -1.43
CA ASP A 452 -17.68 7.18 -1.89
C ASP A 452 -17.42 7.77 -3.29
N ARG A 453 -18.00 7.14 -4.31
CA ARG A 453 -17.91 7.54 -5.72
C ARG A 453 -18.30 9.00 -5.95
N ARG A 454 -19.30 9.51 -5.22
CA ARG A 454 -19.76 10.91 -5.35
C ARG A 454 -18.80 11.87 -4.71
N ALA A 455 -18.21 11.50 -3.57
CA ALA A 455 -17.19 12.33 -2.93
C ALA A 455 -15.93 12.43 -3.81
N VAL A 456 -15.44 11.30 -4.34
CA VAL A 456 -14.31 11.30 -5.28
C VAL A 456 -14.61 12.10 -6.55
N SER A 457 -15.82 11.99 -7.10
CA SER A 457 -16.23 12.81 -8.26
C SER A 457 -16.17 14.32 -7.95
N ARG A 458 -16.73 14.76 -6.80
CA ARG A 458 -16.67 16.18 -6.41
C ARG A 458 -15.23 16.67 -6.24
N TRP A 459 -14.42 15.88 -5.56
CA TRP A 459 -12.99 16.16 -5.38
C TRP A 459 -12.27 16.26 -6.74
N LEU A 460 -12.47 15.30 -7.65
CA LEU A 460 -11.85 15.31 -8.97
C LEU A 460 -12.24 16.55 -9.78
N HIS A 461 -13.51 16.95 -9.76
CA HIS A 461 -13.96 18.17 -10.44
C HIS A 461 -13.39 19.45 -9.82
N GLN A 462 -13.25 19.52 -8.49
CA GLN A 462 -12.61 20.65 -7.81
C GLN A 462 -11.13 20.73 -8.20
N LEU A 463 -10.42 19.60 -8.18
CA LEU A 463 -9.03 19.49 -8.59
C LEU A 463 -8.83 19.94 -10.04
N ILE A 464 -9.70 19.50 -10.97
CA ILE A 464 -9.62 19.89 -12.38
C ILE A 464 -9.94 21.37 -12.58
N LYS A 465 -10.95 21.90 -11.89
CA LYS A 465 -11.31 23.31 -11.95
C LYS A 465 -10.16 24.21 -11.49
N ARG A 466 -9.46 23.79 -10.43
CA ARG A 466 -8.33 24.52 -9.85
C ARG A 466 -7.03 24.30 -10.62
N GLY A 467 -6.83 23.12 -11.18
CA GLY A 467 -5.66 22.76 -11.98
C GLY A 467 -4.44 22.30 -11.18
N PHE A 468 -4.52 22.11 -9.86
CA PHE A 468 -3.42 21.61 -9.02
C PHE A 468 -3.95 21.09 -7.68
N ILE A 469 -3.16 20.26 -6.99
CA ILE A 469 -3.48 19.72 -5.67
C ILE A 469 -3.21 20.77 -4.57
N GLU A 470 -4.16 20.95 -3.66
CA GLU A 470 -4.02 21.71 -2.41
C GLU A 470 -3.83 20.78 -1.20
N PRO A 471 -3.24 21.26 -0.09
CA PRO A 471 -3.04 20.42 1.10
C PRO A 471 -4.34 19.78 1.62
N THR A 472 -5.47 20.49 1.55
CA THR A 472 -6.80 19.98 1.95
C THR A 472 -7.26 18.78 1.13
N ASP A 473 -6.86 18.66 -0.14
CA ASP A 473 -7.22 17.52 -0.98
C ASP A 473 -6.66 16.21 -0.40
N SER A 474 -5.48 16.28 0.23
CA SER A 474 -4.86 15.11 0.86
C SER A 474 -5.66 14.66 2.10
N LEU A 475 -6.23 15.60 2.87
CA LEU A 475 -7.14 15.29 3.99
C LEU A 475 -8.48 14.73 3.53
N ASP A 476 -9.05 15.29 2.46
CA ASP A 476 -10.33 14.84 1.94
C ASP A 476 -10.21 13.42 1.37
N THR A 477 -9.14 13.15 0.61
CA THR A 477 -8.94 11.85 -0.05
C THR A 477 -8.51 10.72 0.87
N ALA A 478 -8.02 11.04 2.06
CA ALA A 478 -7.63 10.07 3.09
C ALA A 478 -8.78 9.10 3.45
N ALA A 479 -10.02 9.59 3.45
CA ALA A 479 -11.21 8.77 3.73
C ALA A 479 -11.62 7.82 2.58
N TRP A 480 -10.97 7.89 1.40
CA TRP A 480 -11.37 7.15 0.18
C TRP A 480 -10.16 6.52 -0.54
N SER A 481 -9.18 6.04 0.25
CA SER A 481 -7.78 5.83 -0.14
C SER A 481 -7.58 5.08 -1.46
N SER A 482 -8.26 3.96 -1.73
CA SER A 482 -8.00 3.18 -2.95
C SER A 482 -8.45 3.88 -4.24
N LEU A 483 -9.68 4.42 -4.28
CA LEU A 483 -10.21 5.05 -5.50
C LEU A 483 -9.59 6.44 -5.73
N ALA A 484 -9.46 7.24 -4.67
CA ALA A 484 -8.80 8.54 -4.79
C ALA A 484 -7.30 8.37 -5.08
N GLY A 485 -6.64 7.42 -4.41
CA GLY A 485 -5.25 7.03 -4.66
C GLY A 485 -5.02 6.59 -6.10
N PHE A 486 -5.95 5.83 -6.70
CA PHE A 486 -5.90 5.49 -8.11
C PHE A 486 -5.85 6.73 -9.02
N TYR A 487 -6.75 7.69 -8.85
CA TYR A 487 -6.76 8.91 -9.67
C TYR A 487 -5.53 9.80 -9.43
N ARG A 488 -5.05 9.91 -8.19
CA ARG A 488 -3.80 10.63 -7.86
C ARG A 488 -2.60 9.98 -8.54
N TYR A 489 -2.53 8.65 -8.51
CA TYR A 489 -1.50 7.91 -9.21
C TYR A 489 -1.57 8.12 -10.72
N GLN A 490 -2.77 8.15 -11.32
CA GLN A 490 -2.91 8.47 -12.75
C GLN A 490 -2.37 9.87 -13.08
N LEU A 491 -2.56 10.84 -12.17
CA LEU A 491 -2.00 12.19 -12.28
C LEU A 491 -0.48 12.25 -12.08
N ARG A 492 0.18 11.13 -11.78
CA ARG A 492 1.62 11.02 -11.48
C ARG A 492 2.07 11.91 -10.32
N GLU A 493 1.14 12.24 -9.44
CA GLU A 493 1.44 12.84 -8.15
C GLU A 493 1.81 11.70 -7.20
N LEU A 494 3.12 11.48 -7.05
CA LEU A 494 3.67 10.55 -6.07
C LEU A 494 3.50 11.16 -4.68
N ALA A 495 2.27 11.13 -4.18
CA ALA A 495 2.02 11.21 -2.76
C ALA A 495 1.97 9.78 -2.22
N PHE A 496 2.99 9.39 -1.48
CA PHE A 496 2.84 8.34 -0.49
C PHE A 496 2.04 8.95 0.66
N LEU A 497 0.72 9.10 0.49
CA LEU A 497 -0.10 9.09 1.69
C LEU A 497 -0.07 7.65 2.17
N SER A 498 0.38 7.46 3.41
CA SER A 498 0.04 6.27 4.17
C SER A 498 -1.43 5.95 3.94
N GLU A 499 -1.73 4.77 3.42
CA GLU A 499 -3.11 4.32 3.13
C GLU A 499 -4.00 4.29 4.41
N SER A 500 -3.41 4.55 5.58
CA SER A 500 -3.95 4.38 6.93
C SER A 500 -4.75 5.56 7.51
N LEU A 501 -4.95 6.65 6.77
CA LEU A 501 -5.75 7.81 7.23
C LEU A 501 -7.28 7.55 7.18
N ASP A 502 -7.75 6.46 7.77
CA ASP A 502 -9.19 6.15 7.84
C ASP A 502 -9.84 6.68 9.13
N TYR A 503 -9.77 8.00 9.35
CA TYR A 503 -10.44 8.62 10.50
C TYR A 503 -11.15 9.94 10.13
N PRO A 504 -12.37 9.88 9.57
CA PRO A 504 -13.24 11.06 9.38
C PRO A 504 -13.44 11.89 10.66
N ALA A 505 -13.28 11.26 11.83
CA ALA A 505 -13.33 11.93 13.13
C ALA A 505 -12.25 13.02 13.30
N LEU A 506 -11.09 12.88 12.65
CA LEU A 506 -9.96 13.81 12.80
C LEU A 506 -9.91 14.88 11.70
N SER A 507 -10.50 14.64 10.53
CA SER A 507 -10.34 15.52 9.35
C SER A 507 -10.65 16.99 9.64
N SER A 508 -11.69 17.26 10.44
CA SER A 508 -12.06 18.64 10.81
C SER A 508 -11.02 19.31 11.73
N VAL A 509 -10.49 18.57 12.71
CA VAL A 509 -9.46 19.07 13.63
C VAL A 509 -8.16 19.32 12.87
N LEU A 510 -7.72 18.34 12.08
CA LEU A 510 -6.50 18.43 11.28
C LEU A 510 -6.57 19.57 10.27
N GLY A 511 -7.73 19.75 9.61
CA GLY A 511 -7.94 20.86 8.68
C GLY A 511 -7.84 22.24 9.35
N ARG A 512 -8.43 22.42 10.54
CA ARG A 512 -8.31 23.68 11.31
C ARG A 512 -6.87 23.95 11.75
N LEU A 513 -6.19 22.91 12.23
CA LEU A 513 -4.82 23.03 12.73
C LEU A 513 -3.86 23.35 11.57
N MET A 514 -3.99 22.64 10.45
CA MET A 514 -3.25 22.91 9.20
C MET A 514 -3.46 24.34 8.72
N HIS A 515 -4.71 24.83 8.70
CA HIS A 515 -4.98 26.20 8.29
C HIS A 515 -4.28 27.21 9.21
N SER A 516 -4.33 26.97 10.54
CA SER A 516 -3.67 27.83 11.52
C SER A 516 -2.16 27.89 11.31
N ALA A 517 -1.51 26.76 11.00
CA ALA A 517 -0.09 26.73 10.71
C ALA A 517 0.29 27.38 9.38
N LEU A 518 -0.53 27.22 8.34
CA LEU A 518 -0.31 27.88 7.05
C LEU A 518 -0.44 29.41 7.13
N GLU A 519 -1.20 29.92 8.10
CA GLU A 519 -1.32 31.36 8.38
C GLU A 519 -0.29 31.87 9.38
N SER A 520 0.40 30.98 10.10
CA SER A 520 1.44 31.34 11.07
C SER A 520 2.73 31.80 10.38
N THR A 521 3.45 32.73 11.01
CA THR A 521 4.76 33.20 10.53
C THR A 521 5.86 32.17 10.66
N ASP A 522 5.77 31.26 11.64
CA ASP A 522 6.73 30.18 11.87
C ASP A 522 6.29 28.84 11.27
N GLY A 523 5.12 28.81 10.60
CA GLY A 523 4.55 27.59 10.04
C GLY A 523 4.08 26.57 11.08
N ARG A 524 3.93 26.93 12.36
CA ARG A 524 3.56 26.00 13.44
C ARG A 524 2.19 26.30 14.02
N ALA A 525 1.48 25.25 14.43
CA ALA A 525 0.32 25.36 15.29
C ALA A 525 0.23 24.15 16.22
N ALA A 526 -0.35 24.33 17.40
CA ALA A 526 -0.50 23.26 18.38
C ALA A 526 -1.90 23.28 19.00
N LEU A 527 -2.43 22.08 19.28
CA LEU A 527 -3.71 21.87 19.95
C LEU A 527 -3.49 20.93 21.15
N PRO A 528 -3.72 21.38 22.38
CA PRO A 528 -3.66 20.50 23.55
C PRO A 528 -4.60 19.29 23.40
N LEU A 529 -4.13 18.10 23.74
CA LEU A 529 -4.92 16.86 23.60
C LEU A 529 -6.17 16.85 24.50
N THR A 530 -6.20 17.68 25.55
CA THR A 530 -7.38 17.93 26.40
C THR A 530 -8.53 18.60 25.65
N GLN A 531 -8.27 19.27 24.53
CA GLN A 531 -9.29 19.92 23.70
C GLN A 531 -9.92 18.96 22.67
N LEU A 532 -9.36 17.76 22.48
CA LEU A 532 -9.94 16.73 21.62
C LEU A 532 -11.14 16.08 22.32
N SER A 533 -12.24 15.91 21.59
CA SER A 533 -13.35 15.08 22.04
C SER A 533 -12.90 13.63 22.29
N PRO A 534 -13.65 12.85 23.09
CA PRO A 534 -13.30 11.45 23.31
C PRO A 534 -13.20 10.60 22.04
N SER A 535 -13.98 10.92 21.00
CA SER A 535 -13.92 10.25 19.70
C SER A 535 -12.69 10.64 18.88
N GLU A 536 -12.34 11.93 18.85
CA GLU A 536 -11.13 12.43 18.16
C GLU A 536 -9.87 11.86 18.82
N PHE A 537 -9.79 11.91 20.15
CA PHE A 537 -8.65 11.36 20.87
C PHE A 537 -8.48 9.85 20.63
N ARG A 538 -9.57 9.08 20.66
CA ARG A 538 -9.50 7.64 20.34
C ARG A 538 -9.08 7.36 18.90
N ALA A 539 -9.49 8.20 17.96
CA ALA A 539 -9.06 8.09 16.57
C ALA A 539 -7.56 8.38 16.42
N LEU A 540 -7.07 9.42 17.11
CA LEU A 540 -5.64 9.75 17.17
C LEU A 540 -4.82 8.63 17.79
N GLU A 541 -5.24 8.10 18.95
CA GLU A 541 -4.60 6.93 19.58
C GLU A 541 -4.57 5.75 18.61
N ARG A 542 -5.72 5.41 18.02
CA ARG A 542 -5.80 4.27 17.11
C ARG A 542 -4.83 4.44 15.93
N HIS A 543 -4.75 5.64 15.33
CA HIS A 543 -3.76 5.92 14.29
C HIS A 543 -2.33 5.67 14.77
N ILE A 544 -1.94 6.31 15.89
CA ILE A 544 -0.56 6.24 16.41
C ILE A 544 -0.14 4.80 16.73
N TYR A 545 -1.03 4.00 17.32
CA TYR A 545 -0.67 2.62 17.65
C TYR A 545 -0.75 1.67 16.45
N ASN A 546 -1.60 1.95 15.46
CA ASN A 546 -1.81 1.01 14.36
C ASN A 546 -0.99 1.29 13.09
N SER A 547 -0.61 2.54 12.82
CA SER A 547 0.09 2.91 11.59
C SER A 547 1.56 2.49 11.61
N GLY A 548 2.04 1.94 10.50
CA GLY A 548 3.45 1.58 10.30
C GLY A 548 4.35 2.79 10.05
N ASP A 549 3.79 3.95 9.71
CA ASP A 549 4.54 5.16 9.38
C ASP A 549 4.77 6.08 10.60
N VAL A 550 4.40 5.61 11.79
CA VAL A 550 4.55 6.35 13.05
C VAL A 550 5.89 6.00 13.69
N PHE A 551 6.72 7.02 13.93
CA PHE A 551 8.00 6.91 14.62
C PHE A 551 8.15 7.97 15.72
N LEU A 552 9.14 7.77 16.59
CA LEU A 552 9.48 8.73 17.64
C LEU A 552 10.80 9.42 17.32
N ALA A 553 10.86 10.70 17.67
CA ALA A 553 12.08 11.49 17.66
C ALA A 553 12.23 12.25 19.00
N PRO A 554 13.46 12.58 19.40
CA PRO A 554 13.67 13.61 20.43
C PRO A 554 13.07 14.93 19.95
N ASN A 555 12.46 15.67 20.87
CA ASN A 555 11.95 17.02 20.56
C ASN A 555 13.11 17.99 20.31
N GLU A 556 13.25 18.48 19.08
CA GLU A 556 14.31 19.40 18.66
C GLU A 556 14.37 20.69 19.50
N GLU A 557 13.23 21.20 20.02
CA GLU A 557 13.20 22.44 20.82
C GLU A 557 13.85 22.30 22.20
N GLU A 558 13.98 21.07 22.71
CA GLU A 558 14.63 20.77 23.99
C GLU A 558 15.98 20.04 23.81
N HIS A 559 16.44 19.88 22.56
CA HIS A 559 17.63 19.11 22.22
C HIS A 559 18.89 19.99 22.12
N ASP A 560 19.96 19.60 22.80
CA ASP A 560 21.26 20.27 22.77
C ASP A 560 22.17 19.57 21.74
N GLU A 561 22.43 20.22 20.60
CA GLU A 561 23.21 19.70 19.46
C GLU A 561 24.63 19.20 19.86
N ALA A 562 25.15 19.64 21.01
CA ALA A 562 26.46 19.22 21.51
C ALA A 562 26.53 17.74 21.97
N LEU A 563 25.39 17.06 22.16
CA LEU A 563 25.29 15.66 22.62
C LEU A 563 25.17 14.62 21.50
N ASP A 564 25.03 15.05 20.24
CA ASP A 564 24.47 14.26 19.15
C ASP A 564 25.40 13.16 18.59
N SER A 565 26.72 13.30 18.74
CA SER A 565 27.64 12.26 18.28
C SER A 565 27.63 10.96 19.13
N GLN A 566 26.89 10.92 20.25
CA GLN A 566 26.90 9.80 21.21
C GLN A 566 25.52 9.34 21.73
N ALA A 567 24.42 10.03 21.42
CA ALA A 567 23.10 9.63 21.91
C ALA A 567 22.62 8.37 21.16
N ARG A 568 22.34 7.29 21.90
CA ARG A 568 21.77 6.07 21.32
C ARG A 568 20.33 6.34 20.85
N GLU A 569 20.00 5.89 19.64
CA GLU A 569 18.66 6.02 19.04
C GLU A 569 17.60 5.39 19.95
N LEU A 570 16.47 6.09 20.16
CA LEU A 570 15.34 5.57 20.93
C LEU A 570 14.52 4.58 20.08
N ILE A 571 13.86 3.63 20.74
CA ILE A 571 12.90 2.76 20.05
C ILE A 571 11.79 3.62 19.42
N SER A 572 11.62 3.51 18.09
CA SER A 572 10.63 4.26 17.33
C SER A 572 9.18 3.75 17.48
N LEU A 573 8.91 2.81 18.39
CA LEU A 573 7.58 2.30 18.67
C LEU A 573 6.92 3.04 19.84
N PRO A 574 5.76 3.73 19.63
CA PRO A 574 5.02 4.39 20.72
C PRO A 574 4.62 3.42 21.84
N HIS A 575 4.47 2.15 21.49
CA HIS A 575 4.17 1.04 22.39
C HIS A 575 5.20 0.86 23.51
N ALA A 576 6.49 1.13 23.24
CA ALA A 576 7.57 0.97 24.22
C ALA A 576 7.56 2.08 25.28
N HIS A 577 7.10 3.28 24.91
CA HIS A 577 7.13 4.48 25.75
C HIS A 577 5.78 4.77 26.41
N PHE A 578 4.69 4.47 25.71
CA PHE A 578 3.31 4.71 26.14
C PHE A 578 2.49 3.42 26.04
N PRO A 579 2.77 2.38 26.85
CA PRO A 579 2.13 1.07 26.70
C PRO A 579 0.61 1.09 27.00
N ASN A 580 0.10 2.12 27.66
CA ASN A 580 -1.30 2.24 28.10
C ASN A 580 -2.13 3.30 27.35
N GLY A 581 -1.59 3.86 26.27
CA GLY A 581 -2.24 4.94 25.54
C GLY A 581 -1.50 6.27 25.72
N LEU A 582 -1.92 7.25 24.94
CA LEU A 582 -1.25 8.55 24.91
C LEU A 582 -1.58 9.35 26.18
N PRO A 583 -0.58 10.03 26.79
CA PRO A 583 -0.85 10.98 27.85
C PRO A 583 -1.81 12.10 27.40
N ARG A 584 -2.59 12.66 28.33
CA ARG A 584 -3.59 13.71 28.02
C ARG A 584 -3.02 15.13 28.04
N ASP A 585 -1.87 15.30 28.67
CA ASP A 585 -1.13 16.55 28.84
C ASP A 585 -0.21 16.89 27.64
N GLY A 586 -0.17 16.03 26.62
CA GLY A 586 0.50 16.33 25.36
C GLY A 586 -0.26 17.33 24.47
N ALA A 587 0.34 17.64 23.32
CA ALA A 587 -0.27 18.47 22.28
C ALA A 587 -0.12 17.83 20.90
N LEU A 588 -1.17 17.90 20.09
CA LEU A 588 -1.09 17.63 18.65
C LEU A 588 -0.49 18.86 17.98
N VAL A 589 0.66 18.70 17.35
CA VAL A 589 1.41 19.75 16.67
C VAL A 589 1.31 19.54 15.18
N VAL A 590 1.30 20.65 14.43
CA VAL A 590 1.44 20.63 12.98
C VAL A 590 2.58 21.57 12.59
N MET A 591 3.35 21.15 11.59
CA MET A 591 4.38 21.96 10.96
C MET A 591 4.10 22.09 9.48
N ALA A 592 4.15 23.32 8.97
CA ALA A 592 3.97 23.65 7.57
C ALA A 592 5.30 24.18 7.00
N ALA A 593 5.95 23.38 6.16
CA ALA A 593 7.12 23.79 5.40
C ALA A 593 6.71 24.27 4.00
N GLN A 594 7.38 25.33 3.52
CA GLN A 594 7.14 25.91 2.19
C GLN A 594 8.40 25.81 1.34
N THR A 595 8.34 25.04 0.25
CA THR A 595 9.47 24.83 -0.66
C THR A 595 9.14 25.34 -2.05
N LYS A 596 9.95 26.27 -2.57
CA LYS A 596 9.79 26.78 -3.94
C LYS A 596 10.25 25.75 -4.97
N GLY A 597 9.55 25.70 -6.10
CA GLY A 597 9.91 24.84 -7.22
C GLY A 597 8.97 25.02 -8.41
N VAL A 598 8.98 24.05 -9.32
CA VAL A 598 8.13 24.05 -10.51
C VAL A 598 7.36 22.74 -10.65
N LEU A 599 6.12 22.81 -11.14
CA LEU A 599 5.41 21.65 -11.67
C LEU A 599 5.72 21.53 -13.17
N ALA A 600 6.27 20.40 -13.59
CA ALA A 600 6.71 20.19 -14.98
C ALA A 600 5.76 19.32 -15.81
N ARG A 601 4.65 18.83 -15.21
CA ARG A 601 3.66 17.98 -15.88
C ARG A 601 2.31 18.65 -15.88
N ARG A 602 1.70 18.75 -17.05
CA ARG A 602 0.30 19.15 -17.19
C ARG A 602 -0.48 18.03 -17.84
N ALA A 603 -1.35 17.37 -17.08
CA ALA A 603 -2.24 16.36 -17.59
C ALA A 603 -3.12 16.93 -18.72
N GLY A 604 -3.57 16.09 -19.65
CA GLY A 604 -4.51 16.48 -20.70
C GLY A 604 -5.86 16.99 -20.19
N ILE A 605 -6.19 16.80 -18.92
CA ILE A 605 -7.35 17.41 -18.25
C ILE A 605 -7.02 18.74 -17.52
N GLY A 606 -5.80 19.25 -17.66
CA GLY A 606 -5.39 20.57 -17.17
C GLY A 606 -4.84 20.62 -15.74
N VAL A 607 -4.71 19.48 -15.07
CA VAL A 607 -4.11 19.38 -13.72
C VAL A 607 -2.60 19.33 -13.81
N TRP A 608 -1.93 20.17 -13.03
CA TRP A 608 -0.49 20.27 -12.91
C TRP A 608 0.08 19.33 -11.85
N GLY A 609 1.29 18.84 -12.11
CA GLY A 609 2.00 17.93 -11.23
C GLY A 609 3.49 17.77 -11.58
N GLY A 610 4.15 16.80 -10.95
CA GLY A 610 5.58 16.52 -11.12
C GLY A 610 6.46 17.67 -10.63
N PHE A 611 6.53 17.81 -9.29
CA PHE A 611 7.27 18.87 -8.62
C PHE A 611 8.78 18.67 -8.66
N TYR A 612 9.50 19.73 -9.00
CA TYR A 612 10.96 19.84 -8.90
C TYR A 612 11.29 21.06 -8.05
N GLU A 613 11.91 20.81 -6.89
CA GLU A 613 12.38 21.88 -6.02
C GLU A 613 13.50 22.70 -6.66
N THR A 614 13.62 23.95 -6.26
CA THR A 614 14.63 24.89 -6.78
C THR A 614 16.07 24.33 -6.71
N ASN A 615 16.43 23.60 -5.65
CA ASN A 615 17.77 23.01 -5.52
C ASN A 615 18.01 21.89 -6.54
N ALA A 616 17.01 21.04 -6.80
CA ALA A 616 17.08 20.02 -7.84
C ALA A 616 17.21 20.62 -9.25
N LEU A 617 16.57 21.78 -9.51
CA LEU A 617 16.73 22.50 -10.79
C LEU A 617 18.18 22.99 -10.97
N LYS A 618 18.77 23.60 -9.93
CA LYS A 618 20.15 24.09 -9.93
C LYS A 618 21.14 22.94 -10.09
N TRP A 619 20.96 21.87 -9.31
CA TRP A 619 21.78 20.67 -9.41
C TRP A 619 21.76 20.08 -10.82
N ALA A 620 20.58 19.95 -11.43
CA ALA A 620 20.45 19.44 -12.79
C ALA A 620 21.20 20.33 -13.80
N GLN A 621 21.12 21.65 -13.65
CA GLN A 621 21.82 22.61 -14.51
C GLN A 621 23.35 22.56 -14.33
N GLU A 622 23.84 22.52 -13.09
CA GLU A 622 25.28 22.55 -12.77
C GLU A 622 25.98 21.22 -13.12
N ASN A 623 25.23 20.11 -13.14
CA ASN A 623 25.80 18.77 -13.29
C ASN A 623 25.45 18.10 -14.64
N ALA A 624 24.66 18.70 -15.52
CA ALA A 624 24.25 18.08 -16.80
C ALA A 624 25.44 17.66 -17.69
N ASP A 625 26.57 18.36 -17.64
CA ASP A 625 27.75 17.98 -18.42
C ASP A 625 28.46 16.73 -17.86
N LYS A 626 28.28 16.44 -16.56
CA LYS A 626 29.03 15.42 -15.81
C LYS A 626 28.17 14.23 -15.37
N ASN A 627 26.85 14.38 -15.33
CA ASN A 627 25.91 13.38 -14.82
C ASN A 627 24.76 13.16 -15.81
N VAL A 628 24.55 11.90 -16.23
CA VAL A 628 23.55 11.52 -17.24
C VAL A 628 22.12 11.78 -16.75
N ASP A 629 21.84 11.56 -15.46
CA ASP A 629 20.51 11.79 -14.89
C ASP A 629 20.22 13.28 -14.73
N ALA A 630 21.21 14.07 -14.32
CA ALA A 630 21.14 15.53 -14.33
C ALA A 630 20.82 16.06 -15.74
N ARG A 631 21.50 15.51 -16.77
CA ARG A 631 21.25 15.87 -18.17
C ARG A 631 19.83 15.50 -18.61
N ARG A 632 19.39 14.26 -18.36
CA ARG A 632 18.04 13.80 -18.70
C ARG A 632 16.97 14.65 -18.02
N GLN A 633 17.18 15.00 -16.75
CA GLN A 633 16.28 15.85 -16.00
C GLN A 633 16.26 17.28 -16.57
N LEU A 634 17.42 17.86 -16.87
CA LEU A 634 17.51 19.19 -17.50
C LEU A 634 16.84 19.21 -18.87
N ASP A 635 17.14 18.24 -19.74
CA ASP A 635 16.53 18.09 -21.06
C ASP A 635 15.00 17.99 -20.95
N TYR A 636 14.51 17.18 -20.02
CA TYR A 636 13.08 17.05 -19.76
C TYR A 636 12.45 18.39 -19.33
N LEU A 637 13.07 19.10 -18.39
CA LEU A 637 12.57 20.37 -17.87
C LEU A 637 12.59 21.47 -18.94
N GLN A 638 13.65 21.57 -19.74
CA GLN A 638 13.77 22.52 -20.84
C GLN A 638 12.71 22.31 -21.93
N ASN A 639 12.29 21.07 -22.16
CA ASN A 639 11.26 20.72 -23.13
C ASN A 639 9.83 20.75 -22.56
N SER A 640 9.68 20.93 -21.25
CA SER A 640 8.38 20.94 -20.56
C SER A 640 7.76 22.33 -20.51
N LEU A 641 6.46 22.38 -20.16
CA LEU A 641 5.84 23.59 -19.63
C LEU A 641 6.00 23.54 -18.12
N LEU A 642 6.34 24.67 -17.52
CA LEU A 642 6.66 24.79 -16.11
C LEU A 642 5.66 25.72 -15.43
N LEU A 643 5.20 25.34 -14.25
CA LEU A 643 4.39 26.20 -13.40
C LEU A 643 5.16 26.50 -12.11
N PRO A 644 5.63 27.74 -11.88
CA PRO A 644 6.23 28.11 -10.61
C PRO A 644 5.21 27.99 -9.48
N VAL A 645 5.57 27.20 -8.48
CA VAL A 645 4.75 26.94 -7.31
C VAL A 645 5.58 26.99 -6.05
N GLU A 646 4.88 27.15 -4.93
CA GLU A 646 5.37 26.83 -3.61
C GLU A 646 4.66 25.55 -3.16
N ARG A 647 5.44 24.50 -2.89
CA ARG A 647 4.94 23.28 -2.27
C ARG A 647 4.75 23.56 -0.78
N GLN A 648 3.54 23.32 -0.31
CA GLN A 648 3.19 23.37 1.11
C GLN A 648 3.21 21.93 1.61
N MET A 649 4.17 21.58 2.46
CA MET A 649 4.28 20.28 3.10
C MET A 649 3.85 20.41 4.56
N ILE A 650 2.89 19.58 4.96
CA ILE A 650 2.30 19.60 6.29
C ILE A 650 2.67 18.28 6.96
N ASP A 651 3.33 18.36 8.12
CA ASP A 651 3.60 17.22 8.99
C ASP A 651 2.81 17.38 10.29
N PHE A 652 2.35 16.26 10.86
CA PHE A 652 1.69 16.23 12.14
C PHE A 652 2.44 15.33 13.10
N SER A 653 2.51 15.78 14.35
CA SER A 653 3.16 15.05 15.42
C SER A 653 2.40 15.24 16.73
N VAL A 654 2.72 14.41 17.71
CA VAL A 654 2.19 14.56 19.07
C VAL A 654 3.34 14.68 20.04
N ARG A 655 3.38 15.79 20.77
CA ARG A 655 4.48 16.15 21.66
C ARG A 655 4.16 15.88 23.13
N PHE A 656 5.11 15.27 23.83
CA PHE A 656 5.09 14.94 25.26
C PHE A 656 6.43 15.30 25.92
N GLY A 657 6.58 16.54 26.40
CA GLY A 657 7.87 17.01 26.93
C GLY A 657 8.99 16.87 25.88
N ALA A 658 10.02 16.09 26.22
CA ALA A 658 11.18 15.85 25.37
C ALA A 658 10.95 14.82 24.24
N ILE A 659 9.77 14.21 24.15
CA ILE A 659 9.45 13.17 23.17
C ILE A 659 8.43 13.70 22.15
N GLU A 660 8.69 13.46 20.88
CA GLU A 660 7.78 13.76 19.78
C GLU A 660 7.44 12.48 19.00
N VAL A 661 6.14 12.25 18.78
CA VAL A 661 5.61 11.13 18.02
C VAL A 661 5.15 11.64 16.66
N HIS A 662 5.93 11.40 15.61
CA HIS A 662 5.54 11.76 14.24
C HIS A 662 4.45 10.81 13.77
N THR A 663 3.34 11.35 13.27
CA THR A 663 2.18 10.51 12.92
C THR A 663 2.32 9.84 11.55
N GLY A 664 3.35 10.19 10.76
CA GLY A 664 3.47 9.77 9.37
C GLY A 664 2.44 10.45 8.45
N TRP A 665 1.72 11.46 8.94
CA TRP A 665 0.74 12.22 8.14
C TRP A 665 1.43 13.33 7.35
N TYR A 666 2.05 12.94 6.25
CA TYR A 666 2.64 13.89 5.32
C TYR A 666 1.62 14.34 4.28
N LEU A 667 1.03 15.51 4.49
CA LEU A 667 0.19 16.12 3.46
C LEU A 667 1.03 17.06 2.63
N PHE A 668 0.64 17.23 1.37
CA PHE A 668 1.14 18.35 0.61
C PHE A 668 0.12 18.86 -0.39
N GLY A 669 0.39 20.08 -0.83
CA GLY A 669 -0.22 20.68 -2.01
C GLY A 669 0.65 21.81 -2.53
N TYR A 670 0.11 22.56 -3.46
CA TYR A 670 0.84 23.60 -4.19
C TYR A 670 0.09 24.91 -4.17
N ARG A 671 0.85 26.00 -4.10
CA ARG A 671 0.35 27.36 -4.27
C ARG A 671 1.05 27.98 -5.48
N PRO A 672 0.34 28.26 -6.59
CA PRO A 672 0.94 28.92 -7.75
C PRO A 672 1.46 30.32 -7.40
N LEU A 673 2.69 30.61 -7.77
CA LEU A 673 3.33 31.90 -7.47
C LEU A 673 2.96 33.00 -8.47
N MET A 674 2.57 32.62 -9.70
CA MET A 674 2.31 33.54 -10.81
C MET A 674 1.00 33.20 -11.55
N GLY A 675 -0.02 32.77 -10.80
CA GLY A 675 -1.24 32.20 -11.37
C GLY A 675 -0.95 30.91 -12.14
N LEU A 676 -1.85 30.49 -13.04
CA LEU A 676 -1.72 29.24 -13.82
C LEU A 676 -1.06 29.43 -15.19
N LYS A 677 -0.32 30.52 -15.39
CA LYS A 677 0.33 30.79 -16.67
C LYS A 677 1.55 29.86 -16.80
N PRO A 678 1.58 28.95 -17.80
CA PRO A 678 2.75 28.12 -18.04
C PRO A 678 3.94 28.98 -18.50
N LEU A 679 5.13 28.63 -18.03
CA LEU A 679 6.40 29.21 -18.44
C LEU A 679 7.27 28.17 -19.14
N ARG A 680 8.21 28.63 -19.96
CA ARG A 680 9.36 27.86 -20.42
C ARG A 680 10.54 28.03 -19.46
N TRP A 681 11.52 27.16 -19.59
CA TRP A 681 12.73 27.17 -18.75
C TRP A 681 13.45 28.53 -18.77
N ASP A 682 13.57 29.14 -19.95
CA ASP A 682 14.19 30.46 -20.17
C ASP A 682 13.33 31.63 -19.66
N GLU A 683 12.05 31.39 -19.38
CA GLU A 683 11.13 32.36 -18.80
C GLU A 683 11.06 32.26 -17.26
N LEU A 684 11.75 31.29 -16.63
CA LEU A 684 11.74 31.14 -15.19
C LEU A 684 12.43 32.33 -14.50
N PRO A 685 11.92 32.78 -13.33
CA PRO A 685 12.57 33.80 -12.55
C PRO A 685 14.01 33.37 -12.14
N PRO A 686 14.99 34.30 -12.14
CA PRO A 686 16.39 33.96 -11.89
C PRO A 686 16.65 33.21 -10.57
N GLU A 687 15.85 33.45 -9.54
CA GLU A 687 15.96 32.79 -8.23
C GLU A 687 15.75 31.27 -8.29
N PHE A 688 15.08 30.75 -9.32
CA PHE A 688 14.91 29.31 -9.54
C PHE A 688 16.15 28.66 -10.17
N LEU A 689 17.00 29.44 -10.85
CA LEU A 689 18.10 28.94 -11.66
C LEU A 689 19.48 29.35 -11.14
N LYS A 690 19.57 30.45 -10.37
CA LYS A 690 20.83 30.95 -9.82
C LYS A 690 21.01 30.49 -8.39
N SER A 691 22.17 29.91 -8.08
CA SER A 691 22.63 29.75 -6.70
C SER A 691 22.64 31.12 -6.02
N PRO A 692 22.13 31.25 -4.78
CA PRO A 692 22.20 32.53 -4.08
C PRO A 692 23.64 33.00 -4.11
N ALA A 693 23.86 34.26 -4.49
CA ALA A 693 25.19 34.84 -4.34
C ALA A 693 25.53 34.70 -2.85
N MET A 694 26.56 33.91 -2.51
CA MET A 694 27.03 33.84 -1.13
C MET A 694 27.29 35.28 -0.70
N THR A 695 26.44 35.78 0.19
CA THR A 695 26.68 37.07 0.81
C THR A 695 27.89 36.91 1.70
N ASN A 696 28.78 37.90 1.74
CA ASN A 696 29.98 37.87 2.60
C ASN A 696 29.66 37.77 4.12
N GLU A 697 28.39 37.63 4.50
CA GLU A 697 27.94 37.34 5.86
C GLU A 697 27.77 35.83 6.12
N ASP A 698 27.75 34.98 5.08
CA ASP A 698 27.67 33.51 5.18
C ASP A 698 29.05 32.82 5.04
N ILE A 699 30.14 33.61 5.01
CA ILE A 699 31.54 33.18 5.07
C ILE A 699 32.15 33.76 6.35
#